data_AF-A0A0S4J472-F1
#
_entry.id   AF-A0A0S4J472-F1
#
_cell.length_a   1.000
_cell.length_b   1.000
_cell.length_c   1.000
_cell.angle_alpha   90.00
_cell.angle_beta   90.00
_cell.angle_gamma   90.00
#
_symmetry.space_group_name_H-M   'P 1'
#
loop_
_entity.id
_entity.type
_entity.pdbx_description
1 polymer ?
#
loop_
_entity_poly.entity_id
_entity_poly.type
_entity_poly.pdbx_seq_one_letter_code
_entity_poly.pdbx_strand_id
1 'polypeptide(L)'
;MTKNNSGTTARAQRTVVVTAFLLLASCCAFGQSLVRPSHIKLGMFYDMGYPEIRFDGVQLYAGAQAAVKELNDRNIVKGVTFELEYFPASTVWSTTLPDQVFATVVSDWFSSMSLDTLQYDGYPEFPVVGLRNIFDNAFQNGSRASLSLRQPISSEYLMVLHHALNSEITRSTSFVVLSRSFLDYSTFTSTLEGLGLPRPMEIDLGWDLLPNATSVLDQWSAGDPNNGNFVPMSAVFLSYQPDVVHILEAMYTDPRFNMSQMRFYAVGLAVEGVWNATSLGPDHWTSPFSRVRLVTSFPDPNSTVNPLSIRYRAALDSWRLSTNLSDLPFDMTLAPLVESATFPGLEGYSSVRWVGEIMSMMFEINRTLFLENVYQRRFFWLDDNQIGPLVDRCIADPDSNIGCFCNVALGTLAISGISPTTGLVQDIVYDLTVNDPKLVSKTLPLSDCTLQPSHLQAPFTVAIWYDKVHLPMRRQSFEYNAVAGKKLFASATYMPAIMQRYVNESLATFEERLYATRRPLIIVGDKFPSVSHRMINMYVSPVTQFEDAPLAPATRFSRNTWFVKPFLLELVHAVALCVAEHYEMRGTVPLVYVASDTATGYRQAVLSLNTAQLAVAVALCVAEHYEMRGTVPLVYVASDTATGYRQAVLSLNTAQLACVCCLGHGDWVPTGGSVTEHSAACRADGGPSNLTNTVAMQEQIERAVSAARSGRDVVLFVATLSAAVTVNAVNAAAAMTAALEGTAAGSAVFAHLTLAIATDQNNLNTAKFQMANRSALPYFPIFFGSFLYPFWEPGNSIMATVTSMMSAGTSQATLEAVPTHVGYMMFNLLINAAEDSAVYPPTSTSILNHLYAQSFLTVAGVTIGPIYDANCSADVIAANAVGRKCQCFKILRTLNVYDYRDWLANSAAHNPTFRWTMEGCGVEYAPLLVATSLNVGLVAGVAVPCGVLCVAVAVYAACCYGRRSNGAAPKDAGVPFAMVFTDIQSSTSLWARAPEQ
;
A
#
# COMPACT_ATOMS: atom_id res chain seq x y z
N MET A 1 -41.79 -52.15 -30.51
CA MET A 1 -43.00 -52.93 -30.89
C MET A 1 -44.09 -51.96 -31.36
N THR A 2 -45.07 -52.45 -32.13
CA THR A 2 -46.38 -51.80 -32.43
C THR A 2 -46.42 -50.35 -32.96
N LYS A 3 -46.16 -50.22 -34.27
CA LYS A 3 -47.03 -49.69 -35.35
C LYS A 3 -48.28 -48.81 -35.04
N ASN A 4 -48.60 -47.99 -36.06
CA ASN A 4 -49.86 -47.25 -36.34
C ASN A 4 -49.99 -45.87 -35.63
N ASN A 5 -50.59 -44.81 -36.21
CA ASN A 5 -51.19 -44.68 -37.55
C ASN A 5 -51.08 -43.25 -38.12
N SER A 6 -51.34 -43.11 -39.42
CA SER A 6 -51.25 -41.88 -40.21
C SER A 6 -52.44 -40.92 -40.06
N GLY A 7 -52.13 -39.61 -40.05
CA GLY A 7 -52.86 -38.57 -40.81
C GLY A 7 -54.23 -38.09 -40.29
N THR A 8 -54.32 -36.79 -39.97
CA THR A 8 -55.36 -35.81 -40.43
C THR A 8 -55.38 -34.52 -39.56
N THR A 9 -54.39 -33.63 -39.70
CA THR A 9 -54.40 -32.31 -38.99
C THR A 9 -53.99 -31.09 -39.82
N ALA A 10 -53.78 -31.24 -41.14
CA ALA A 10 -53.36 -30.14 -42.02
C ALA A 10 -54.44 -29.08 -42.34
N ARG A 11 -55.66 -29.20 -41.78
CA ARG A 11 -56.78 -28.25 -42.02
C ARG A 11 -57.22 -27.43 -40.81
N ALA A 12 -56.72 -27.74 -39.60
CA ALA A 12 -57.06 -26.98 -38.38
C ALA A 12 -56.13 -25.77 -38.13
N GLN A 13 -54.84 -25.86 -38.51
CA GLN A 13 -53.88 -24.77 -38.28
C GLN A 13 -54.12 -23.51 -39.14
N ARG A 14 -54.75 -23.62 -40.32
CA ARG A 14 -55.03 -22.43 -41.14
C ARG A 14 -56.12 -21.53 -40.56
N THR A 15 -57.10 -22.08 -39.84
CA THR A 15 -58.13 -21.26 -39.19
C THR A 15 -57.57 -20.51 -37.99
N VAL A 16 -56.74 -21.17 -37.15
CA VAL A 16 -56.12 -20.53 -35.98
C VAL A 16 -55.20 -19.37 -36.37
N VAL A 17 -54.41 -19.52 -37.45
CA VAL A 17 -53.53 -18.43 -37.94
C VAL A 17 -54.33 -17.26 -38.49
N VAL A 18 -55.44 -17.49 -39.20
CA VAL A 18 -56.29 -16.41 -39.73
C VAL A 18 -57.08 -15.71 -38.62
N THR A 19 -57.59 -16.43 -37.61
CA THR A 19 -58.23 -15.80 -36.45
C THR A 19 -57.23 -15.03 -35.58
N ALA A 20 -55.98 -15.52 -35.43
CA ALA A 20 -54.91 -14.78 -34.77
C ALA A 20 -54.54 -13.50 -35.54
N PHE A 21 -54.46 -13.55 -36.88
CA PHE A 21 -54.23 -12.35 -37.69
C PHE A 21 -55.39 -11.35 -37.66
N LEU A 22 -56.65 -11.83 -37.59
CA LEU A 22 -57.82 -10.95 -37.45
C LEU A 22 -57.95 -10.34 -36.05
N LEU A 23 -57.52 -11.03 -35.00
CA LEU A 23 -57.40 -10.47 -33.65
C LEU A 23 -56.26 -9.44 -33.57
N LEU A 24 -55.10 -9.72 -34.18
CA LEU A 24 -53.99 -8.77 -34.30
C LEU A 24 -54.37 -7.52 -35.12
N ALA A 25 -55.14 -7.68 -36.21
CA ALA A 25 -55.64 -6.57 -37.00
C ALA A 25 -56.75 -5.77 -36.29
N SER A 26 -57.59 -6.42 -35.47
CA SER A 26 -58.64 -5.75 -34.69
C SER A 26 -58.10 -5.02 -33.45
N CYS A 27 -56.84 -5.24 -33.07
CA CYS A 27 -56.12 -4.42 -32.10
C CYS A 27 -55.54 -3.12 -32.69
N CYS A 28 -55.78 -2.82 -33.98
CA CYS A 28 -55.64 -1.46 -34.52
C CYS A 28 -56.80 -0.56 -34.04
N ALA A 29 -57.06 -0.56 -32.73
CA ALA A 29 -57.92 0.42 -32.10
C ALA A 29 -57.27 1.79 -32.26
N PHE A 30 -58.07 2.72 -32.78
CA PHE A 30 -57.82 4.15 -32.93
C PHE A 30 -56.66 4.69 -32.10
N GLY A 31 -55.65 5.25 -32.79
CA GLY A 31 -54.64 6.06 -32.13
C GLY A 31 -55.31 7.24 -31.42
N GLN A 32 -55.49 7.11 -30.11
CA GLN A 32 -55.66 8.27 -29.25
C GLN A 32 -54.45 9.16 -29.50
N SER A 33 -54.68 10.44 -29.81
CA SER A 33 -53.59 11.39 -30.03
C SER A 33 -52.74 11.42 -28.77
N LEU A 34 -51.46 11.12 -28.91
CA LEU A 34 -50.52 11.07 -27.79
C LEU A 34 -50.56 12.36 -26.98
N VAL A 35 -51.15 12.30 -25.80
CA VAL A 35 -51.28 13.46 -24.91
C VAL A 35 -49.97 13.66 -24.15
N ARG A 36 -48.93 14.08 -24.88
CA ARG A 36 -47.81 14.79 -24.27
C ARG A 36 -48.27 16.23 -24.01
N PRO A 37 -48.20 16.73 -22.77
CA PRO A 37 -48.48 18.13 -22.49
C PRO A 37 -47.41 18.99 -23.18
N SER A 38 -47.82 20.07 -23.84
CA SER A 38 -46.88 20.98 -24.53
C SER A 38 -46.00 21.79 -23.57
N HIS A 39 -46.38 21.85 -22.29
CA HIS A 39 -45.64 22.50 -21.21
C HIS A 39 -45.53 21.54 -20.00
N ILE A 40 -44.35 21.45 -19.42
CA ILE A 40 -44.07 20.82 -18.12
C ILE A 40 -43.45 21.88 -17.21
N LYS A 41 -44.18 22.23 -16.16
CA LYS A 41 -43.67 23.11 -15.10
C LYS A 41 -43.08 22.28 -13.96
N LEU A 42 -41.87 22.62 -13.53
CA LEU A 42 -41.17 22.05 -12.38
C LEU A 42 -41.11 23.10 -11.27
N GLY A 43 -41.19 22.67 -10.01
CA GLY A 43 -41.13 23.56 -8.84
C GLY A 43 -39.83 23.42 -8.06
N MET A 44 -39.12 24.52 -7.83
CA MET A 44 -38.04 24.56 -6.83
C MET A 44 -38.63 25.01 -5.49
N PHE A 45 -38.82 24.07 -4.55
CA PHE A 45 -39.39 24.34 -3.23
C PHE A 45 -38.27 24.50 -2.21
N TYR A 46 -37.94 25.75 -1.86
CA TYR A 46 -36.73 26.09 -1.13
C TYR A 46 -36.98 27.27 -0.17
N ASP A 47 -36.49 27.22 1.06
CA ASP A 47 -36.61 28.32 2.01
C ASP A 47 -35.35 29.21 2.02
N MET A 48 -35.43 30.32 1.29
CA MET A 48 -34.41 31.36 1.30
C MET A 48 -34.41 32.22 2.58
N GLY A 49 -35.32 31.95 3.53
CA GLY A 49 -35.34 32.56 4.85
C GLY A 49 -34.04 32.34 5.63
N TYR A 50 -33.48 31.13 5.58
CA TYR A 50 -32.27 30.68 6.28
C TYR A 50 -30.98 31.22 5.64
N PRO A 51 -30.28 32.22 6.23
CA PRO A 51 -29.06 32.82 5.66
C PRO A 51 -27.96 31.82 5.30
N GLU A 52 -27.90 30.71 6.02
CA GLU A 52 -26.84 29.69 5.99
C GLU A 52 -26.84 28.89 4.67
N ILE A 53 -28.00 28.79 4.02
CA ILE A 53 -28.21 28.00 2.79
C ILE A 53 -28.59 28.85 1.57
N ARG A 54 -28.74 30.18 1.71
CA ARG A 54 -29.09 31.08 0.59
C ARG A 54 -28.13 30.97 -0.59
N PHE A 55 -26.83 30.80 -0.32
CA PHE A 55 -25.84 30.64 -1.37
C PHE A 55 -26.15 29.44 -2.26
N ASP A 56 -26.43 28.30 -1.63
CA ASP A 56 -26.73 27.03 -2.28
C ASP A 56 -28.02 27.15 -3.10
N GLY A 57 -29.07 27.77 -2.54
CA GLY A 57 -30.32 28.04 -3.24
C GLY A 57 -30.14 28.83 -4.54
N VAL A 58 -29.34 29.90 -4.51
CA VAL A 58 -29.02 30.69 -5.73
C VAL A 58 -28.27 29.85 -6.76
N GLN A 59 -27.27 29.06 -6.34
CA GLN A 59 -26.50 28.23 -7.27
C GLN A 59 -27.35 27.08 -7.85
N LEU A 60 -28.16 26.40 -7.02
CA LEU A 60 -29.11 25.35 -7.43
C LEU A 60 -30.09 25.88 -8.47
N TYR A 61 -30.69 27.05 -8.22
CA TYR A 61 -31.64 27.68 -9.13
C TYR A 61 -31.00 27.97 -10.50
N ALA A 62 -29.79 28.55 -10.51
CA ALA A 62 -29.03 28.80 -11.74
C ALA A 62 -28.70 27.50 -12.50
N GLY A 63 -28.32 26.44 -11.80
CA GLY A 63 -28.10 25.11 -12.37
C GLY A 63 -29.35 24.50 -12.98
N ALA A 64 -30.46 24.54 -12.24
CA ALA A 64 -31.75 24.03 -12.68
C ALA A 64 -32.28 24.79 -13.91
N GLN A 65 -32.15 26.13 -13.93
CA GLN A 65 -32.48 26.94 -15.10
C GLN A 65 -31.58 26.65 -16.31
N ALA A 66 -30.27 26.42 -16.10
CA ALA A 66 -29.36 26.01 -17.15
C ALA A 66 -29.78 24.69 -17.81
N ALA A 67 -30.24 23.72 -17.02
CA ALA A 67 -30.79 22.47 -17.54
C ALA A 67 -32.14 22.67 -18.25
N VAL A 68 -33.07 23.48 -17.72
CA VAL A 68 -34.33 23.82 -18.42
C VAL A 68 -34.03 24.43 -19.80
N LYS A 69 -33.09 25.38 -19.86
CA LYS A 69 -32.66 25.98 -21.12
C LYS A 69 -32.10 24.95 -22.08
N GLU A 70 -31.20 24.07 -21.65
CA GLU A 70 -30.67 23.02 -22.54
C GLU A 70 -31.77 22.10 -23.07
N LEU A 71 -32.67 21.63 -22.20
CA LEU A 71 -33.77 20.74 -22.59
C LEU A 71 -34.64 21.36 -23.68
N ASN A 72 -34.93 22.67 -23.56
CA ASN A 72 -35.72 23.45 -24.51
C ASN A 72 -34.95 23.74 -25.81
N ASP A 73 -33.74 24.32 -25.72
CA ASP A 73 -32.91 24.69 -26.87
C ASP A 73 -32.60 23.47 -27.77
N ARG A 74 -32.40 22.29 -27.16
CA ARG A 74 -32.13 21.03 -27.87
C ARG A 74 -33.38 20.20 -28.16
N ASN A 75 -34.57 20.62 -27.70
CA ASN A 75 -35.83 19.90 -27.83
C ASN A 75 -35.71 18.41 -27.42
N ILE A 76 -35.05 18.16 -26.29
CA ILE A 76 -34.72 16.80 -25.80
C ILE A 76 -36.00 15.98 -25.62
N VAL A 77 -37.03 16.56 -24.99
CA VAL A 77 -38.36 15.96 -24.91
C VAL A 77 -39.22 16.55 -26.02
N LYS A 78 -39.20 15.88 -27.18
CA LYS A 78 -39.87 16.35 -28.40
C LYS A 78 -41.29 16.86 -28.15
N GLY A 79 -41.50 18.15 -28.42
CA GLY A 79 -42.80 18.81 -28.35
C GLY A 79 -43.24 19.28 -26.96
N VAL A 80 -42.33 19.26 -25.99
CA VAL A 80 -42.58 19.66 -24.60
C VAL A 80 -41.63 20.78 -24.22
N THR A 81 -42.18 21.89 -23.71
CA THR A 81 -41.41 23.02 -23.15
C THR A 81 -41.30 22.84 -21.64
N PHE A 82 -40.10 22.95 -21.09
CA PHE A 82 -39.87 22.98 -19.65
C PHE A 82 -39.90 24.41 -19.11
N GLU A 83 -40.49 24.56 -17.93
CA GLU A 83 -40.50 25.79 -17.13
C GLU A 83 -40.07 25.44 -15.69
N LEU A 84 -39.31 26.33 -15.04
CA LEU A 84 -38.98 26.22 -13.62
C LEU A 84 -39.56 27.41 -12.87
N GLU A 85 -40.40 27.15 -11.87
CA GLU A 85 -40.95 28.14 -10.96
C GLU A 85 -40.39 27.93 -9.54
N TYR A 86 -40.05 29.02 -8.85
CA TYR A 86 -39.56 28.98 -7.48
C TYR A 86 -40.72 29.18 -6.50
N PHE A 87 -40.78 28.32 -5.48
CA PHE A 87 -41.78 28.32 -4.43
C PHE A 87 -41.10 28.54 -3.06
N PRO A 88 -41.24 29.73 -2.46
CA PRO A 88 -40.66 30.03 -1.15
C PRO A 88 -41.34 29.21 -0.05
N ALA A 89 -40.62 28.21 0.48
CA ALA A 89 -41.17 27.23 1.42
C ALA A 89 -41.58 27.83 2.78
N SER A 90 -41.05 29.01 3.14
CA SER A 90 -41.50 29.80 4.30
C SER A 90 -42.91 30.40 4.16
N THR A 91 -43.51 30.37 2.96
CA THR A 91 -44.86 30.95 2.72
C THR A 91 -45.80 30.03 1.93
N VAL A 92 -45.27 29.13 1.10
CA VAL A 92 -46.04 28.16 0.31
C VAL A 92 -46.11 26.81 1.04
N TRP A 93 -47.32 26.27 1.20
CA TRP A 93 -47.52 24.98 1.85
C TRP A 93 -47.31 23.85 0.82
N SER A 94 -46.52 22.82 1.18
CA SER A 94 -46.16 21.73 0.26
C SER A 94 -47.37 21.01 -0.34
N THR A 95 -48.48 20.91 0.41
CA THR A 95 -49.77 20.35 -0.02
C THR A 95 -50.43 21.05 -1.21
N THR A 96 -49.99 22.26 -1.57
CA THR A 96 -50.50 23.00 -2.73
C THR A 96 -49.69 22.78 -4.01
N LEU A 97 -48.50 22.18 -3.93
CA LEU A 97 -47.61 21.95 -5.07
C LEU A 97 -48.15 20.92 -6.10
N PRO A 98 -48.84 19.84 -5.70
CA PRO A 98 -49.40 18.86 -6.64
C PRO A 98 -50.44 19.39 -7.62
N ASP A 99 -51.00 20.59 -7.39
CA ASP A 99 -51.93 21.25 -8.32
C ASP A 99 -51.24 22.27 -9.24
N GLN A 100 -49.99 22.64 -8.95
CA GLN A 100 -49.27 23.75 -9.60
C GLN A 100 -48.12 23.31 -10.51
N VAL A 101 -47.40 22.24 -10.16
CA VAL A 101 -46.21 21.77 -10.88
C VAL A 101 -46.25 20.26 -11.13
N PHE A 102 -45.61 19.76 -12.18
CA PHE A 102 -45.54 18.33 -12.45
C PHE A 102 -44.82 17.55 -11.34
N ALA A 103 -43.68 18.09 -10.89
CA ALA A 103 -42.80 17.55 -9.86
C ALA A 103 -42.07 18.72 -9.18
N THR A 104 -41.56 18.50 -7.97
CA THR A 104 -40.52 19.38 -7.43
C THR A 104 -39.12 18.89 -7.79
N VAL A 105 -38.20 19.85 -7.91
CA VAL A 105 -36.77 19.64 -8.11
C VAL A 105 -35.97 20.43 -7.08
N VAL A 106 -34.85 19.89 -6.62
CA VAL A 106 -33.84 20.57 -5.77
C VAL A 106 -34.38 21.40 -4.61
N SER A 107 -34.96 20.71 -3.62
CA SER A 107 -35.34 21.31 -2.34
C SER A 107 -34.16 21.54 -1.42
N ASP A 108 -34.32 22.45 -0.45
CA ASP A 108 -33.35 22.60 0.64
C ASP A 108 -33.43 21.47 1.67
N TRP A 109 -32.42 21.42 2.53
CA TRP A 109 -32.23 20.41 3.56
C TRP A 109 -33.36 20.32 4.61
N PHE A 110 -34.06 21.42 4.89
CA PHE A 110 -35.14 21.48 5.87
C PHE A 110 -36.51 21.25 5.23
N SER A 111 -36.81 21.94 4.14
CA SER A 111 -38.09 21.85 3.41
C SER A 111 -38.32 20.47 2.79
N SER A 112 -37.25 19.69 2.58
CA SER A 112 -37.32 18.27 2.19
C SER A 112 -38.19 17.44 3.15
N MET A 113 -38.19 17.71 4.45
CA MET A 113 -39.08 17.03 5.42
C MET A 113 -40.57 17.27 5.12
N SER A 114 -40.92 18.50 4.71
CA SER A 114 -42.30 18.86 4.34
C SER A 114 -42.72 18.27 3.00
N LEU A 115 -41.77 17.91 2.13
CA LEU A 115 -42.00 17.20 0.88
C LEU A 115 -42.09 15.67 1.07
N ASP A 116 -41.33 15.09 2.00
CA ASP A 116 -41.53 13.69 2.39
C ASP A 116 -42.89 13.52 3.11
N THR A 117 -43.25 14.45 4.00
CA THR A 117 -44.57 14.46 4.69
C THR A 117 -45.73 14.53 3.67
N LEU A 118 -45.60 15.36 2.63
CA LEU A 118 -46.59 15.48 1.54
C LEU A 118 -46.92 14.13 0.87
N GLN A 119 -45.91 13.26 0.74
CA GLN A 119 -46.08 11.97 0.06
C GLN A 119 -46.81 10.95 0.95
N TYR A 120 -46.60 11.02 2.27
CA TYR A 120 -47.37 10.23 3.24
C TYR A 120 -48.82 10.71 3.37
N ASP A 121 -49.04 12.03 3.38
CA ASP A 121 -50.34 12.66 3.67
C ASP A 121 -51.34 12.66 2.48
N GLY A 122 -51.03 11.95 1.39
CA GLY A 122 -52.00 11.67 0.32
C GLY A 122 -51.49 11.79 -1.11
N TYR A 123 -50.22 12.17 -1.33
CA TYR A 123 -49.66 12.35 -2.67
C TYR A 123 -48.47 11.39 -2.97
N PRO A 124 -48.63 10.05 -2.83
CA PRO A 124 -47.54 9.07 -2.98
C PRO A 124 -47.01 8.92 -4.42
N GLU A 125 -47.59 9.65 -5.38
CA GLU A 125 -47.16 9.70 -6.78
C GLU A 125 -46.56 11.05 -7.19
N PHE A 126 -46.53 12.07 -6.31
CA PHE A 126 -46.00 13.39 -6.64
C PHE A 126 -44.46 13.39 -6.63
N PRO A 127 -43.76 13.44 -7.79
CA PRO A 127 -42.32 13.21 -7.81
C PRO A 127 -41.56 14.39 -7.20
N VAL A 128 -40.54 14.07 -6.41
CA VAL A 128 -39.64 15.02 -5.77
C VAL A 128 -38.21 14.59 -6.09
N VAL A 129 -37.50 15.35 -6.93
CA VAL A 129 -36.24 14.90 -7.57
C VAL A 129 -35.06 15.78 -7.19
N GLY A 130 -33.94 15.18 -6.78
CA GLY A 130 -32.84 15.93 -6.18
C GLY A 130 -33.17 16.41 -4.76
N LEU A 131 -33.93 15.60 -4.02
CA LEU A 131 -34.28 15.83 -2.63
C LEU A 131 -33.02 15.82 -1.75
N ARG A 132 -32.86 16.84 -0.88
CA ARG A 132 -31.74 16.94 0.07
C ARG A 132 -32.20 16.56 1.46
N ASN A 133 -31.99 15.32 1.87
CA ASN A 133 -32.41 14.85 3.18
C ASN A 133 -31.28 14.83 4.21
N ILE A 134 -31.57 15.44 5.37
CA ILE A 134 -30.69 15.43 6.55
C ILE A 134 -30.71 14.05 7.24
N PHE A 135 -31.82 13.32 7.17
CA PHE A 135 -32.04 12.10 7.93
C PHE A 135 -31.96 10.84 7.08
N ASP A 136 -31.20 9.86 7.58
CA ASP A 136 -31.02 8.54 6.98
C ASP A 136 -32.32 7.74 6.82
N ASN A 137 -33.33 8.01 7.66
CA ASN A 137 -34.61 7.29 7.63
C ASN A 137 -35.43 7.55 6.36
N ALA A 138 -35.24 8.69 5.68
CA ALA A 138 -35.94 9.00 4.43
C ALA A 138 -35.51 8.09 3.26
N PHE A 139 -34.36 7.41 3.40
CA PHE A 139 -33.88 6.40 2.46
C PHE A 139 -34.35 4.98 2.82
N GLN A 140 -34.95 4.78 4.01
CA GLN A 140 -35.38 3.48 4.54
C GLN A 140 -36.86 3.20 4.22
N ASN A 141 -37.14 2.89 2.94
CA ASN A 141 -38.50 2.56 2.47
C ASN A 141 -39.53 3.69 2.74
N GLY A 142 -39.07 4.95 2.61
CA GLY A 142 -39.87 6.13 2.93
C GLY A 142 -41.02 6.33 1.96
N SER A 143 -40.68 6.64 0.71
CA SER A 143 -41.66 6.82 -0.37
C SER A 143 -40.99 6.72 -1.75
N ARG A 144 -41.66 6.05 -2.70
CA ARG A 144 -41.21 5.90 -4.09
C ARG A 144 -41.22 7.21 -4.90
N ALA A 145 -41.79 8.29 -4.37
CA ALA A 145 -41.84 9.56 -5.08
C ALA A 145 -40.64 10.48 -4.77
N SER A 146 -39.97 10.28 -3.63
CA SER A 146 -38.74 10.95 -3.25
C SER A 146 -37.53 10.30 -3.89
N LEU A 147 -36.83 11.04 -4.76
CA LEU A 147 -35.64 10.61 -5.49
C LEU A 147 -34.47 11.55 -5.15
N SER A 148 -33.46 11.04 -4.45
CA SER A 148 -32.26 11.80 -4.08
C SER A 148 -31.16 11.64 -5.11
N LEU A 149 -30.48 12.73 -5.48
CA LEU A 149 -29.19 12.62 -6.16
C LEU A 149 -28.06 12.26 -5.20
N ARG A 150 -28.13 12.74 -3.96
CA ARG A 150 -27.12 12.53 -2.93
C ARG A 150 -27.30 11.22 -2.19
N GLN A 151 -26.16 10.66 -1.80
CA GLN A 151 -26.06 9.63 -0.78
C GLN A 151 -26.53 10.17 0.58
N PRO A 152 -27.00 9.31 1.52
CA PRO A 152 -27.32 9.74 2.88
C PRO A 152 -26.06 10.27 3.59
N ILE A 153 -26.25 11.14 4.60
CA ILE A 153 -25.16 11.69 5.40
C ILE A 153 -24.30 10.57 6.03
N SER A 154 -24.89 9.41 6.34
CA SER A 154 -24.12 8.25 6.81
C SER A 154 -23.11 7.71 5.82
N SER A 155 -23.45 7.68 4.54
CA SER A 155 -22.52 7.31 3.49
C SER A 155 -21.41 8.34 3.33
N GLU A 156 -21.71 9.62 3.55
CA GLU A 156 -20.69 10.67 3.55
C GLU A 156 -19.70 10.51 4.72
N TYR A 157 -20.16 10.31 5.96
CA TYR A 157 -19.23 10.12 7.08
C TYR A 157 -18.52 8.75 7.07
N LEU A 158 -19.09 7.73 6.42
CA LEU A 158 -18.37 6.49 6.13
C LEU A 158 -17.25 6.72 5.09
N MET A 159 -17.44 7.60 4.12
CA MET A 159 -16.36 8.03 3.21
C MET A 159 -15.31 8.88 3.95
N VAL A 160 -15.70 9.69 4.95
CA VAL A 160 -14.75 10.34 5.87
C VAL A 160 -13.89 9.29 6.58
N LEU A 161 -14.46 8.23 7.15
CA LEU A 161 -13.68 7.16 7.79
C LEU A 161 -12.77 6.44 6.78
N HIS A 162 -13.30 6.09 5.60
CA HIS A 162 -12.54 5.46 4.52
C HIS A 162 -11.28 6.27 4.17
N HIS A 163 -11.41 7.58 3.99
CA HIS A 163 -10.28 8.44 3.70
C HIS A 163 -9.41 8.69 4.94
N ALA A 164 -9.98 9.02 6.10
CA ALA A 164 -9.24 9.45 7.27
C ALA A 164 -8.36 8.36 7.90
N LEU A 165 -8.83 7.11 7.93
CA LEU A 165 -8.09 5.98 8.49
C LEU A 165 -6.92 5.56 7.59
N ASN A 166 -7.10 5.70 6.28
CA ASN A 166 -6.21 5.11 5.27
C ASN A 166 -5.30 6.13 4.57
N SER A 167 -5.67 7.41 4.55
CA SER A 167 -4.90 8.47 3.87
C SER A 167 -3.55 8.68 4.53
N GLU A 168 -2.48 8.52 3.75
CA GLU A 168 -1.11 8.57 4.28
C GLU A 168 -0.74 9.96 4.81
N ILE A 169 -1.38 11.01 4.28
CA ILE A 169 -1.18 12.40 4.67
C ILE A 169 -2.10 12.86 5.80
N THR A 170 -3.16 12.11 6.14
CA THR A 170 -4.11 12.50 7.20
C THR A 170 -4.05 11.56 8.40
N ARG A 171 -4.06 10.24 8.15
CA ARG A 171 -4.20 9.12 9.09
C ARG A 171 -4.67 9.52 10.48
N SER A 172 -5.97 9.47 10.74
CA SER A 172 -6.52 9.82 12.05
C SER A 172 -7.36 8.66 12.57
N THR A 173 -7.08 8.26 13.81
CA THR A 173 -7.84 7.25 14.53
C THR A 173 -8.54 7.81 15.77
N SER A 174 -8.44 9.13 15.97
CA SER A 174 -9.22 9.92 16.92
C SER A 174 -9.83 11.09 16.16
N PHE A 175 -11.06 11.46 16.53
CA PHE A 175 -11.85 12.47 15.86
C PHE A 175 -12.52 13.39 16.89
N VAL A 176 -12.70 14.66 16.55
CA VAL A 176 -13.78 15.48 17.13
C VAL A 176 -14.96 15.46 16.16
N VAL A 177 -16.17 15.27 16.66
CA VAL A 177 -17.41 15.53 15.92
C VAL A 177 -17.99 16.83 16.47
N LEU A 178 -18.03 17.85 15.61
CA LEU A 178 -18.69 19.12 15.92
C LEU A 178 -20.06 19.08 15.27
N SER A 179 -21.11 18.97 16.08
CA SER A 179 -22.46 18.71 15.59
C SER A 179 -23.45 19.75 16.07
N ARG A 180 -24.43 20.07 15.22
CA ARG A 180 -25.73 20.60 15.68
C ARG A 180 -26.54 19.45 16.28
N SER A 181 -27.32 19.72 17.32
CA SER A 181 -28.00 18.69 18.14
C SER A 181 -29.10 17.87 17.44
N PHE A 182 -29.46 18.20 16.19
CA PHE A 182 -30.46 17.47 15.39
C PHE A 182 -29.83 16.45 14.40
N LEU A 183 -28.51 16.37 14.29
CA LEU A 183 -27.82 15.49 13.34
C LEU A 183 -27.40 14.17 14.01
N ASP A 184 -27.79 13.04 13.40
CA ASP A 184 -27.40 11.70 13.87
C ASP A 184 -26.08 11.24 13.24
N TYR A 185 -25.13 10.86 14.09
CA TYR A 185 -23.84 10.28 13.74
C TYR A 185 -23.59 8.92 14.43
N SER A 186 -24.65 8.26 14.90
CA SER A 186 -24.61 6.95 15.55
C SER A 186 -23.89 5.88 14.72
N THR A 187 -24.04 5.89 13.38
CA THR A 187 -23.32 4.96 12.49
C THR A 187 -21.83 5.30 12.38
N PHE A 188 -21.43 6.58 12.50
CA PHE A 188 -20.01 6.97 12.55
C PHE A 188 -19.35 6.44 13.82
N THR A 189 -19.98 6.68 14.98
CA THR A 189 -19.51 6.20 16.29
C THR A 189 -19.45 4.69 16.35
N SER A 190 -20.52 3.98 15.97
CA SER A 190 -20.55 2.51 16.00
C SER A 190 -19.62 1.86 14.98
N THR A 191 -19.33 2.51 13.84
CA THR A 191 -18.30 2.04 12.90
C THR A 191 -16.89 2.19 13.47
N LEU A 192 -16.58 3.29 14.16
CA LEU A 192 -15.31 3.44 14.90
C LEU A 192 -15.16 2.34 15.97
N GLU A 193 -16.20 2.12 16.79
CA GLU A 193 -16.20 1.06 17.81
C GLU A 193 -16.03 -0.34 17.19
N GLY A 194 -16.72 -0.64 16.09
CA GLY A 194 -16.61 -1.90 15.35
C GLY A 194 -15.22 -2.14 14.75
N LEU A 195 -14.46 -1.08 14.48
CA LEU A 195 -13.06 -1.12 14.05
C LEU A 195 -12.06 -1.14 15.23
N GLY A 196 -12.53 -1.13 16.49
CA GLY A 196 -11.68 -1.10 17.70
C GLY A 196 -11.04 0.26 17.98
N LEU A 197 -11.63 1.33 17.45
CA LEU A 197 -11.19 2.72 17.59
C LEU A 197 -11.98 3.42 18.71
N PRO A 198 -11.46 4.51 19.31
CA PRO A 198 -12.18 5.23 20.34
C PRO A 198 -13.41 5.92 19.72
N ARG A 199 -14.42 6.19 20.57
CA ARG A 199 -15.51 7.11 20.22
C ARG A 199 -14.94 8.47 19.83
N PRO A 200 -15.62 9.25 18.97
CA PRO A 200 -15.25 10.64 18.77
C PRO A 200 -15.43 11.44 20.06
N MET A 201 -14.64 12.50 20.20
CA MET A 201 -14.96 13.59 21.12
C MET A 201 -16.13 14.38 20.54
N GLU A 202 -17.16 14.62 21.33
CA GLU A 202 -18.38 15.30 20.88
C GLU A 202 -18.37 16.75 21.37
N ILE A 203 -18.60 17.71 20.47
CA ILE A 203 -18.80 19.13 20.81
C ILE A 203 -20.12 19.58 20.16
N ASP A 204 -21.13 19.83 21.00
CA ASP A 204 -22.40 20.41 20.55
C ASP A 204 -22.22 21.90 20.25
N LEU A 205 -22.61 22.31 19.04
CA LEU A 205 -22.58 23.69 18.58
C LEU A 205 -23.84 24.48 19.02
N GLY A 206 -24.83 23.80 19.59
CA GLY A 206 -26.08 24.39 20.06
C GLY A 206 -27.00 24.86 18.92
N TRP A 207 -27.90 25.79 19.23
CA TRP A 207 -28.92 26.31 18.31
C TRP A 207 -28.66 27.77 17.87
N ASP A 208 -27.65 28.44 18.42
CA ASP A 208 -27.33 29.83 18.07
C ASP A 208 -26.86 29.95 16.62
N LEU A 209 -27.18 31.06 15.94
CA LEU A 209 -26.84 31.29 14.52
C LEU A 209 -25.34 31.12 14.22
N LEU A 210 -24.47 31.44 15.17
CA LEU A 210 -23.03 31.13 15.12
C LEU A 210 -22.57 30.58 16.47
N PRO A 211 -21.79 29.49 16.51
CA PRO A 211 -21.28 28.91 17.75
C PRO A 211 -20.18 29.80 18.36
N ASN A 212 -20.05 29.77 19.69
CA ASN A 212 -18.95 30.44 20.39
C ASN A 212 -17.62 29.70 20.12
N ALA A 213 -16.87 30.17 19.13
CA ALA A 213 -15.61 29.56 18.71
C ALA A 213 -14.60 29.40 19.87
N THR A 214 -14.48 30.37 20.79
CA THR A 214 -13.59 30.26 21.95
C THR A 214 -13.97 29.07 22.83
N SER A 215 -15.25 28.88 23.13
CA SER A 215 -15.74 27.72 23.91
C SER A 215 -15.46 26.39 23.22
N VAL A 216 -15.65 26.33 21.90
CA VAL A 216 -15.36 25.15 21.07
C VAL A 216 -13.86 24.81 21.10
N LEU A 217 -12.99 25.82 20.93
CA LEU A 217 -11.54 25.65 20.93
C LEU A 217 -10.99 25.31 22.33
N ASP A 218 -11.58 25.88 23.39
CA ASP A 218 -11.23 25.54 24.76
C ASP A 218 -11.53 24.06 25.05
N GLN A 219 -12.74 23.61 24.71
CA GLN A 219 -13.13 22.19 24.83
C GLN A 219 -12.20 21.28 24.01
N TRP A 220 -12.03 21.53 22.71
CA TRP A 220 -11.17 20.71 21.84
C TRP A 220 -9.71 20.67 22.34
N SER A 221 -9.17 21.81 22.80
CA SER A 221 -7.79 21.88 23.30
C SER A 221 -7.55 21.13 24.62
N ALA A 222 -8.61 20.87 25.40
CA ALA A 222 -8.53 20.03 26.60
C ALA A 222 -8.29 18.54 26.28
N GLY A 223 -8.59 18.13 25.04
CA GLY A 223 -8.44 16.76 24.56
C GLY A 223 -9.53 15.81 25.05
N ASP A 224 -9.47 14.56 24.57
CA ASP A 224 -10.49 13.55 24.84
C ASP A 224 -10.05 12.56 25.94
N PRO A 225 -10.79 12.45 27.07
CA PRO A 225 -10.52 11.45 28.10
C PRO A 225 -10.49 10.00 27.60
N ASN A 226 -11.29 9.65 26.59
CA ASN A 226 -11.30 8.32 25.96
C ASN A 226 -10.00 8.04 25.18
N ASN A 227 -9.23 9.08 24.90
CA ASN A 227 -7.99 9.06 24.14
C ASN A 227 -6.82 9.66 24.94
N GLY A 228 -6.82 9.52 26.28
CA GLY A 228 -5.71 9.93 27.15
C GLY A 228 -5.52 11.45 27.29
N ASN A 229 -6.57 12.23 27.03
CA ASN A 229 -6.57 13.70 26.93
C ASN A 229 -5.66 14.23 25.80
N PHE A 230 -5.35 13.43 24.78
CA PHE A 230 -4.68 13.92 23.58
C PHE A 230 -5.69 14.60 22.65
N VAL A 231 -5.37 15.82 22.21
CA VAL A 231 -6.15 16.60 21.23
C VAL A 231 -6.32 15.78 19.94
N PRO A 232 -7.56 15.48 19.49
CA PRO A 232 -7.77 14.77 18.25
C PRO A 232 -7.38 15.64 17.04
N MET A 233 -6.58 15.06 16.14
CA MET A 233 -5.97 15.76 15.00
C MET A 233 -6.87 15.81 13.76
N SER A 234 -8.04 15.17 13.79
CA SER A 234 -9.08 15.35 12.77
C SER A 234 -10.39 15.74 13.40
N ALA A 235 -11.18 16.53 12.66
CA ALA A 235 -12.57 16.78 13.00
C ALA A 235 -13.53 16.49 11.85
N VAL A 236 -14.77 16.18 12.21
CA VAL A 236 -15.90 16.05 11.31
C VAL A 236 -16.94 17.08 11.71
N PHE A 237 -17.31 17.95 10.79
CA PHE A 237 -18.30 18.99 10.96
C PHE A 237 -19.65 18.52 10.42
N LEU A 238 -20.61 18.40 11.34
CA LEU A 238 -22.02 18.10 11.11
C LEU A 238 -22.78 19.39 11.44
N SER A 239 -22.64 20.39 10.58
CA SER A 239 -23.00 21.77 10.86
C SER A 239 -23.29 22.54 9.56
N TYR A 240 -23.49 23.85 9.64
CA TYR A 240 -23.52 24.71 8.46
C TYR A 240 -22.11 25.13 8.06
N GLN A 241 -21.88 25.51 6.80
CA GLN A 241 -20.58 26.03 6.36
C GLN A 241 -20.13 27.29 7.14
N PRO A 242 -21.00 28.27 7.47
CA PRO A 242 -20.61 29.41 8.32
C PRO A 242 -20.07 29.00 9.70
N ASP A 243 -20.58 27.93 10.31
CA ASP A 243 -20.07 27.40 11.57
C ASP A 243 -18.61 26.93 11.42
N VAL A 244 -18.34 26.17 10.35
CA VAL A 244 -16.99 25.65 10.07
C VAL A 244 -16.02 26.79 9.76
N VAL A 245 -16.44 27.76 8.94
CA VAL A 245 -15.64 28.95 8.61
C VAL A 245 -15.27 29.69 9.89
N HIS A 246 -16.24 30.01 10.75
CA HIS A 246 -16.02 30.75 11.98
C HIS A 246 -15.06 30.04 12.95
N ILE A 247 -15.25 28.72 13.15
CA ILE A 247 -14.41 27.92 14.06
C ILE A 247 -12.98 27.77 13.52
N LEU A 248 -12.81 27.47 12.23
CA LEU A 248 -11.48 27.26 11.65
C LEU A 248 -10.69 28.56 11.46
N GLU A 249 -11.37 29.68 11.23
CA GLU A 249 -10.76 31.01 11.21
C GLU A 249 -10.20 31.40 12.58
N ALA A 250 -10.96 31.20 13.66
CA ALA A 250 -10.46 31.38 15.02
C ALA A 250 -9.29 30.43 15.31
N MET A 251 -9.44 29.13 14.98
CA MET A 251 -8.40 28.10 15.18
C MET A 251 -7.09 28.43 14.48
N TYR A 252 -7.13 29.01 13.28
CA TYR A 252 -5.94 29.32 12.49
C TYR A 252 -4.98 30.30 13.19
N THR A 253 -5.52 31.14 14.08
CA THR A 253 -4.75 32.11 14.87
C THR A 253 -4.41 31.62 16.29
N ASP A 254 -4.95 30.48 16.71
CA ASP A 254 -4.80 29.95 18.07
C ASP A 254 -3.53 29.07 18.18
N PRO A 255 -2.54 29.46 19.01
CA PRO A 255 -1.26 28.75 19.11
C PRO A 255 -1.37 27.34 19.72
N ARG A 256 -2.52 26.95 20.27
CA ARG A 256 -2.78 25.57 20.74
C ARG A 256 -2.90 24.58 19.60
N PHE A 257 -3.27 25.05 18.40
CA PHE A 257 -3.62 24.21 17.26
C PHE A 257 -2.59 24.30 16.14
N ASN A 258 -1.92 23.20 15.85
CA ASN A 258 -1.02 23.13 14.71
C ASN A 258 -1.79 22.78 13.43
N MET A 259 -2.28 23.81 12.73
CA MET A 259 -2.98 23.67 11.44
C MET A 259 -2.21 22.85 10.40
N SER A 260 -0.86 22.76 10.47
CA SER A 260 -0.09 21.90 9.56
C SER A 260 -0.24 20.39 9.84
N GLN A 261 -0.74 20.01 11.00
CA GLN A 261 -0.94 18.61 11.42
C GLN A 261 -2.43 18.22 11.52
N MET A 262 -3.34 19.20 11.57
CA MET A 262 -4.79 18.99 11.66
C MET A 262 -5.47 18.78 10.30
N ARG A 263 -6.62 18.11 10.31
CA ARG A 263 -7.44 17.81 9.12
C ARG A 263 -8.91 18.00 9.47
N PHE A 264 -9.68 18.49 8.52
CA PHE A 264 -11.08 18.84 8.76
C PHE A 264 -11.93 18.19 7.69
N TYR A 265 -13.04 17.58 8.08
CA TYR A 265 -14.01 17.00 7.18
C TYR A 265 -15.33 17.74 7.35
N ALA A 266 -15.96 18.14 6.26
CA ALA A 266 -17.32 18.66 6.26
C ALA A 266 -18.18 17.79 5.34
N VAL A 267 -19.40 17.50 5.80
CA VAL A 267 -20.38 16.63 5.14
C VAL A 267 -21.77 17.27 5.18
N GLY A 268 -22.67 16.84 4.30
CA GLY A 268 -24.03 17.36 4.16
C GLY A 268 -24.07 18.88 3.99
N LEU A 269 -24.80 19.55 4.90
CA LEU A 269 -24.97 21.00 5.00
C LEU A 269 -23.66 21.81 4.99
N ALA A 270 -22.54 21.22 5.44
CA ALA A 270 -21.27 21.93 5.52
C ALA A 270 -20.47 21.90 4.21
N VAL A 271 -20.91 21.20 3.17
CA VAL A 271 -20.11 20.94 1.94
C VAL A 271 -20.10 22.13 0.97
N GLU A 272 -21.01 23.07 1.12
CA GLU A 272 -21.30 24.07 0.09
C GLU A 272 -20.81 25.47 0.50
N GLY A 273 -21.19 26.54 -0.21
CA GLY A 273 -20.69 27.89 0.08
C GLY A 273 -19.30 28.27 -0.48
N VAL A 274 -18.87 29.50 -0.16
CA VAL A 274 -17.54 30.06 -0.49
C VAL A 274 -16.72 30.19 0.79
N TRP A 275 -15.54 29.55 0.80
CA TRP A 275 -14.71 29.36 1.98
C TRP A 275 -13.67 30.47 2.12
N ASN A 276 -14.11 31.59 2.70
CA ASN A 276 -13.38 32.84 2.80
C ASN A 276 -13.40 33.38 4.24
N ALA A 277 -12.24 33.35 4.92
CA ALA A 277 -11.99 33.87 6.27
C ALA A 277 -11.94 35.41 6.28
N THR A 278 -13.08 36.07 6.43
CA THR A 278 -13.22 37.54 6.22
C THR A 278 -12.57 38.42 7.29
N SER A 279 -12.16 37.87 8.42
CA SER A 279 -11.35 38.58 9.43
C SER A 279 -9.85 38.49 9.18
N LEU A 280 -9.40 37.57 8.31
CA LEU A 280 -8.01 37.47 7.87
C LEU A 280 -7.74 38.38 6.67
N GLY A 281 -6.49 38.83 6.54
CA GLY A 281 -6.06 39.62 5.38
C GLY A 281 -6.15 38.82 4.06
N PRO A 282 -6.26 39.48 2.89
CA PRO A 282 -6.46 38.81 1.60
C PRO A 282 -5.44 37.70 1.28
N ASP A 283 -4.18 37.86 1.70
CA ASP A 283 -3.10 36.88 1.50
C ASP A 283 -3.33 35.55 2.26
N HIS A 284 -4.23 35.54 3.24
CA HIS A 284 -4.56 34.39 4.09
C HIS A 284 -6.03 33.94 3.96
N TRP A 285 -6.81 34.52 3.04
CA TRP A 285 -8.27 34.41 3.02
C TRP A 285 -8.80 32.96 2.95
N THR A 286 -8.06 32.07 2.28
CA THR A 286 -8.36 30.63 2.13
C THR A 286 -7.47 29.72 2.98
N SER A 287 -6.45 30.28 3.63
CA SER A 287 -5.39 29.50 4.32
C SER A 287 -5.91 28.57 5.42
N PRO A 288 -6.89 28.95 6.27
CA PRO A 288 -7.49 28.05 7.26
C PRO A 288 -8.11 26.78 6.64
N PHE A 289 -8.67 26.90 5.43
CA PHE A 289 -9.48 25.85 4.81
C PHE A 289 -8.69 24.93 3.86
N SER A 290 -7.39 25.21 3.63
CA SER A 290 -6.49 24.36 2.83
C SER A 290 -6.48 22.87 3.23
N ARG A 291 -6.88 22.57 4.47
CA ARG A 291 -6.96 21.21 5.04
C ARG A 291 -8.38 20.72 5.32
N VAL A 292 -9.38 21.46 4.88
CA VAL A 292 -10.78 21.01 4.78
C VAL A 292 -10.89 20.01 3.62
N ARG A 293 -11.67 18.97 3.87
CA ARG A 293 -11.97 17.86 2.98
C ARG A 293 -13.47 17.71 2.96
N LEU A 294 -14.05 17.72 1.78
CA LEU A 294 -15.50 17.71 1.61
C LEU A 294 -15.90 16.41 0.96
N VAL A 295 -17.01 15.82 1.42
CA VAL A 295 -17.57 14.63 0.78
C VAL A 295 -18.68 15.06 -0.16
N THR A 296 -18.70 14.48 -1.36
CA THR A 296 -19.71 14.75 -2.37
C THR A 296 -19.96 13.50 -3.18
N SER A 297 -21.15 13.36 -3.77
CA SER A 297 -21.46 12.29 -4.73
C SER A 297 -21.39 12.75 -6.20
N PHE A 298 -21.02 14.01 -6.43
CA PHE A 298 -20.91 14.62 -7.75
C PHE A 298 -19.45 14.68 -8.22
N PRO A 299 -19.18 14.65 -9.54
CA PRO A 299 -17.85 14.99 -10.06
C PRO A 299 -17.56 16.49 -9.89
N ASP A 300 -16.28 16.89 -9.95
CA ASP A 300 -15.91 18.31 -9.92
C ASP A 300 -16.63 19.10 -11.03
N PRO A 301 -17.42 20.13 -10.70
CA PRO A 301 -18.15 20.95 -11.69
C PRO A 301 -17.21 21.69 -12.66
N ASN A 302 -15.96 21.91 -12.29
CA ASN A 302 -14.92 22.53 -13.12
C ASN A 302 -14.06 21.50 -13.86
N SER A 303 -14.33 20.19 -13.73
CA SER A 303 -13.61 19.13 -14.44
C SER A 303 -13.58 19.39 -15.95
N THR A 304 -12.39 19.28 -16.53
CA THR A 304 -12.12 19.41 -17.97
C THR A 304 -12.22 18.08 -18.71
N VAL A 305 -12.48 16.98 -17.99
CA VAL A 305 -12.54 15.62 -18.55
C VAL A 305 -13.85 14.88 -18.24
N ASN A 306 -14.59 15.24 -17.18
CA ASN A 306 -15.90 14.63 -16.91
C ASN A 306 -16.97 15.23 -17.87
N PRO A 307 -17.66 14.42 -18.71
CA PRO A 307 -18.58 14.94 -19.73
C PRO A 307 -19.79 15.70 -19.16
N LEU A 308 -20.31 15.27 -18.00
CA LEU A 308 -21.40 15.95 -17.30
C LEU A 308 -20.98 17.35 -16.84
N SER A 309 -19.80 17.49 -16.23
CA SER A 309 -19.26 18.78 -15.79
C SER A 309 -18.98 19.72 -16.97
N ILE A 310 -18.46 19.19 -18.08
CA ILE A 310 -18.26 19.97 -19.32
C ILE A 310 -19.60 20.49 -19.87
N ARG A 311 -20.63 19.64 -19.91
CA ARG A 311 -21.95 20.02 -20.41
C ARG A 311 -22.66 20.99 -19.49
N TYR A 312 -22.63 20.77 -18.18
CA TYR A 312 -23.17 21.70 -17.18
C TYR A 312 -22.59 23.11 -17.36
N ARG A 313 -21.26 23.25 -17.49
CA ARG A 313 -20.62 24.54 -17.74
C ARG A 313 -21.14 25.22 -19.01
N ALA A 314 -21.18 24.49 -20.13
CA ALA A 314 -21.71 25.03 -21.38
C ALA A 314 -23.20 25.44 -21.29
N ALA A 315 -24.02 24.71 -20.54
CA ALA A 315 -25.42 25.04 -20.30
C ALA A 315 -25.57 26.27 -19.39
N LEU A 316 -24.75 26.38 -18.33
CA LEU A 316 -24.73 27.51 -17.41
C LEU A 316 -24.33 28.80 -18.13
N ASP A 317 -23.25 28.77 -18.91
CA ASP A 317 -22.81 29.91 -19.72
C ASP A 317 -23.89 30.34 -20.72
N SER A 318 -24.50 29.37 -21.42
CA SER A 318 -25.61 29.61 -22.36
C SER A 318 -26.82 30.28 -21.69
N TRP A 319 -27.19 29.85 -20.48
CA TRP A 319 -28.26 30.46 -19.70
C TRP A 319 -27.91 31.88 -19.27
N ARG A 320 -26.74 32.09 -18.66
CA ARG A 320 -26.27 33.41 -18.21
C ARG A 320 -26.17 34.44 -19.36
N LEU A 321 -25.82 34.00 -20.57
CA LEU A 321 -25.79 34.86 -21.76
C LEU A 321 -27.19 35.23 -22.31
N SER A 322 -28.22 34.42 -22.01
CA SER A 322 -29.59 34.64 -22.51
C SER A 322 -30.55 35.25 -21.49
N THR A 323 -30.20 35.21 -20.20
CA THR A 323 -31.07 35.60 -19.10
C THR A 323 -30.69 36.95 -18.53
N ASN A 324 -31.67 37.85 -18.45
CA ASN A 324 -31.51 39.11 -17.74
C ASN A 324 -31.56 38.85 -16.22
N LEU A 325 -30.42 39.02 -15.55
CA LEU A 325 -30.30 38.70 -14.12
C LEU A 325 -31.13 39.65 -13.21
N SER A 326 -31.65 40.78 -13.72
CA SER A 326 -32.61 41.60 -12.97
C SER A 326 -34.00 40.97 -12.83
N ASP A 327 -34.30 39.96 -13.65
CA ASP A 327 -35.64 39.37 -13.75
C ASP A 327 -35.73 38.07 -12.93
N LEU A 328 -34.68 37.75 -12.16
CA LEU A 328 -34.69 36.67 -11.18
C LEU A 328 -35.66 36.97 -10.03
N PRO A 329 -36.27 35.95 -9.40
CA PRO A 329 -37.03 36.14 -8.16
C PRO A 329 -36.20 36.88 -7.11
N PHE A 330 -36.82 37.81 -6.37
CA PHE A 330 -36.11 38.63 -5.36
C PHE A 330 -35.26 37.79 -4.40
N ASP A 331 -35.79 36.65 -3.93
CA ASP A 331 -35.07 35.75 -3.02
C ASP A 331 -33.79 35.20 -3.65
N MET A 332 -33.76 34.98 -4.96
CA MET A 332 -32.56 34.54 -5.72
C MET A 332 -31.52 35.66 -5.91
N THR A 333 -31.79 36.86 -5.41
CA THR A 333 -30.83 37.98 -5.36
C THR A 333 -30.25 38.22 -3.95
N LEU A 334 -30.71 37.46 -2.94
CA LEU A 334 -30.26 37.61 -1.54
C LEU A 334 -28.84 37.06 -1.28
N ALA A 335 -28.27 36.33 -2.23
CA ALA A 335 -26.89 35.85 -2.23
C ALA A 335 -26.28 35.99 -3.64
N PRO A 336 -24.94 36.12 -3.77
CA PRO A 336 -24.32 36.29 -5.08
C PRO A 336 -24.37 34.99 -5.91
N LEU A 337 -24.84 35.11 -7.15
CA LEU A 337 -24.60 34.10 -8.18
C LEU A 337 -23.12 34.14 -8.57
N VAL A 338 -22.39 33.04 -8.40
CA VAL A 338 -20.97 32.97 -8.75
C VAL A 338 -20.83 32.64 -10.24
N GLU A 339 -19.82 33.19 -10.90
CA GLU A 339 -19.61 32.97 -12.34
C GLU A 339 -19.14 31.55 -12.66
N SER A 340 -18.37 30.96 -11.76
CA SER A 340 -17.77 29.64 -11.86
C SER A 340 -18.77 28.53 -11.55
N ALA A 341 -18.57 27.36 -12.15
CA ALA A 341 -19.33 26.16 -11.87
C ALA A 341 -19.17 25.73 -10.40
N THR A 342 -20.29 25.37 -9.74
CA THR A 342 -20.32 24.97 -8.33
C THR A 342 -21.05 23.64 -8.14
N PHE A 343 -20.80 22.94 -7.02
CA PHE A 343 -21.47 21.68 -6.70
C PHE A 343 -23.00 21.80 -6.56
N PRO A 344 -23.56 22.80 -5.84
CA PRO A 344 -25.02 22.99 -5.81
C PRO A 344 -25.59 23.29 -7.19
N GLY A 345 -24.88 24.06 -8.03
CA GLY A 345 -25.32 24.31 -9.40
C GLY A 345 -25.28 23.06 -10.28
N LEU A 346 -24.28 22.18 -10.13
CA LEU A 346 -24.24 20.90 -10.83
C LEU A 346 -25.37 19.96 -10.37
N GLU A 347 -25.73 19.98 -9.09
CA GLU A 347 -26.88 19.24 -8.54
C GLU A 347 -28.23 19.75 -9.07
N GLY A 348 -28.41 21.08 -9.13
CA GLY A 348 -29.53 21.75 -9.78
C GLY A 348 -29.70 21.33 -11.23
N TYR A 349 -28.61 21.43 -11.99
CA TYR A 349 -28.55 21.02 -13.39
C TYR A 349 -28.87 19.52 -13.54
N SER A 350 -28.23 18.65 -12.76
CA SER A 350 -28.38 17.20 -12.86
C SER A 350 -29.81 16.75 -12.56
N SER A 351 -30.47 17.37 -11.57
CA SER A 351 -31.84 17.00 -11.16
C SER A 351 -32.85 17.27 -12.27
N VAL A 352 -32.82 18.47 -12.86
CA VAL A 352 -33.71 18.82 -13.99
C VAL A 352 -33.34 18.04 -15.24
N ARG A 353 -32.04 17.89 -15.55
CA ARG A 353 -31.58 17.15 -16.73
C ARG A 353 -32.00 15.67 -16.66
N TRP A 354 -32.01 15.07 -15.47
CA TRP A 354 -32.49 13.72 -15.21
C TRP A 354 -34.00 13.57 -15.48
N VAL A 355 -34.82 14.50 -14.97
CA VAL A 355 -36.27 14.53 -15.26
C VAL A 355 -36.52 14.58 -16.78
N GLY A 356 -35.80 15.45 -17.49
CA GLY A 356 -35.87 15.55 -18.94
C GLY A 356 -35.45 14.28 -19.68
N GLU A 357 -34.38 13.59 -19.26
CA GLU A 357 -33.99 12.30 -19.83
C GLU A 357 -35.05 11.23 -19.62
N ILE A 358 -35.60 11.08 -18.41
CA ILE A 358 -36.69 10.13 -18.13
C ILE A 358 -37.87 10.41 -19.07
N MET A 359 -38.34 11.67 -19.13
CA MET A 359 -39.47 12.09 -19.96
C MET A 359 -39.23 11.94 -21.46
N SER A 360 -37.99 12.10 -21.94
CA SER A 360 -37.66 11.93 -23.36
C SER A 360 -38.04 10.53 -23.88
N MET A 361 -37.92 9.53 -23.00
CA MET A 361 -38.17 8.12 -23.26
C MET A 361 -39.61 7.68 -22.96
N MET A 362 -40.46 8.55 -22.43
CA MET A 362 -41.86 8.26 -22.09
C MET A 362 -42.79 8.52 -23.29
N PHE A 363 -43.69 7.59 -23.58
CA PHE A 363 -44.66 7.75 -24.67
C PHE A 363 -45.72 8.82 -24.32
N GLU A 364 -46.34 8.65 -23.15
CA GLU A 364 -47.24 9.59 -22.48
C GLU A 364 -46.58 10.11 -21.20
N ILE A 365 -46.82 11.37 -20.83
CA ILE A 365 -46.21 12.00 -19.65
C ILE A 365 -47.27 12.23 -18.57
N ASN A 366 -47.24 11.40 -17.53
CA ASN A 366 -47.93 11.61 -16.26
C ASN A 366 -47.03 11.18 -15.09
N ARG A 367 -47.40 11.54 -13.87
CA ARG A 367 -46.58 11.31 -12.66
C ARG A 367 -46.38 9.83 -12.33
N THR A 368 -47.43 9.03 -12.42
CA THR A 368 -47.42 7.59 -12.17
C THR A 368 -46.44 6.89 -13.11
N LEU A 369 -46.58 7.13 -14.42
CA LEU A 369 -45.70 6.59 -15.46
C LEU A 369 -44.26 7.10 -15.32
N PHE A 370 -44.04 8.32 -14.84
CA PHE A 370 -42.69 8.84 -14.59
C PHE A 370 -41.97 8.00 -13.53
N LEU A 371 -42.60 7.79 -12.37
CA LEU A 371 -42.04 6.95 -11.31
C LEU A 371 -41.89 5.49 -11.74
N GLU A 372 -42.84 4.95 -12.50
CA GLU A 372 -42.68 3.61 -13.10
C GLU A 372 -41.49 3.54 -14.05
N ASN A 373 -41.25 4.55 -14.89
CA ASN A 373 -40.10 4.59 -15.80
C ASN A 373 -38.76 4.69 -15.06
N VAL A 374 -38.73 5.34 -13.89
CA VAL A 374 -37.58 5.37 -12.97
C VAL A 374 -37.24 3.95 -12.50
N TYR A 375 -38.19 3.28 -11.83
CA TYR A 375 -37.93 2.00 -11.18
C TYR A 375 -37.91 0.79 -12.13
N GLN A 376 -38.55 0.87 -13.30
CA GLN A 376 -38.43 -0.16 -14.32
C GLN A 376 -37.04 -0.18 -14.97
N ARG A 377 -36.42 1.00 -15.18
CA ARG A 377 -35.07 1.09 -15.74
C ARG A 377 -33.98 0.79 -14.72
N ARG A 378 -34.16 1.21 -13.46
CA ARG A 378 -33.20 1.12 -12.34
C ARG A 378 -31.91 1.92 -12.50
N PHE A 379 -31.38 2.02 -13.72
CA PHE A 379 -30.16 2.74 -14.04
C PHE A 379 -30.39 3.76 -15.15
N PHE A 380 -29.74 4.91 -15.02
CA PHE A 380 -29.67 6.00 -15.99
C PHE A 380 -28.21 6.44 -16.14
N TRP A 381 -27.91 7.11 -17.26
CA TRP A 381 -26.58 7.66 -17.53
C TRP A 381 -26.73 9.11 -17.96
N LEU A 382 -26.17 10.03 -17.17
CA LEU A 382 -26.05 11.44 -17.53
C LEU A 382 -24.61 11.72 -17.90
N ASP A 383 -24.32 11.74 -19.20
CA ASP A 383 -23.01 12.10 -19.75
C ASP A 383 -21.87 11.35 -19.00
N ASP A 384 -21.91 10.02 -19.14
CA ASP A 384 -21.04 9.00 -18.51
C ASP A 384 -21.10 8.88 -16.97
N ASN A 385 -21.93 9.65 -16.28
CA ASN A 385 -22.15 9.50 -14.84
C ASN A 385 -23.39 8.60 -14.59
N GLN A 386 -23.18 7.52 -13.83
CA GLN A 386 -24.24 6.56 -13.51
C GLN A 386 -25.19 7.11 -12.44
N ILE A 387 -26.48 6.97 -12.69
CA ILE A 387 -27.56 7.16 -11.73
C ILE A 387 -28.24 5.81 -11.48
N GLY A 388 -28.32 5.39 -10.21
CA GLY A 388 -28.89 4.13 -9.74
C GLY A 388 -27.83 3.16 -9.18
N PRO A 389 -28.27 2.05 -8.54
CA PRO A 389 -29.57 1.40 -8.73
C PRO A 389 -30.75 2.12 -8.06
N LEU A 390 -31.91 2.12 -8.72
CA LEU A 390 -33.18 2.59 -8.18
C LEU A 390 -34.19 1.46 -8.18
N VAL A 391 -34.80 1.15 -7.03
CA VAL A 391 -35.80 0.08 -6.89
C VAL A 391 -36.95 0.48 -5.96
N ASP A 392 -38.16 0.06 -6.30
CA ASP A 392 -39.40 0.23 -5.51
C ASP A 392 -40.01 -1.11 -5.07
N ARG A 393 -39.27 -2.21 -5.26
CA ARG A 393 -39.68 -3.57 -4.92
C ARG A 393 -38.44 -4.45 -4.69
N CYS A 394 -38.60 -5.51 -3.89
CA CYS A 394 -37.56 -6.52 -3.69
C CYS A 394 -37.13 -7.13 -5.02
N ILE A 395 -35.84 -7.12 -5.31
CA ILE A 395 -35.28 -7.94 -6.39
C ILE A 395 -35.17 -9.36 -5.87
N ALA A 396 -35.77 -10.32 -6.58
CA ALA A 396 -35.66 -11.75 -6.27
C ALA A 396 -34.34 -12.31 -6.81
N ASP A 397 -33.22 -11.81 -6.29
CA ASP A 397 -31.85 -12.22 -6.62
C ASP A 397 -31.10 -12.46 -5.30
N PRO A 398 -30.65 -13.70 -5.00
CA PRO A 398 -29.97 -14.01 -3.75
C PRO A 398 -28.60 -13.35 -3.61
N ASP A 399 -27.99 -12.87 -4.70
CA ASP A 399 -26.68 -12.21 -4.71
C ASP A 399 -26.80 -10.66 -4.66
N SER A 400 -28.02 -10.13 -4.61
CA SER A 400 -28.31 -8.69 -4.53
C SER A 400 -28.49 -8.21 -3.08
N ASN A 401 -27.55 -7.37 -2.61
CA ASN A 401 -27.72 -6.63 -1.35
C ASN A 401 -28.73 -5.45 -1.47
N ILE A 402 -29.19 -5.11 -2.68
CA ILE A 402 -30.15 -4.02 -2.88
C ILE A 402 -31.42 -4.39 -2.11
N GLY A 403 -31.77 -3.59 -1.10
CA GLY A 403 -33.01 -3.74 -0.36
C GLY A 403 -34.23 -3.62 -1.26
N CYS A 404 -35.41 -3.86 -0.72
CA CYS A 404 -36.66 -3.71 -1.46
C CYS A 404 -36.97 -2.27 -1.90
N PHE A 405 -36.15 -1.32 -1.47
CA PHE A 405 -36.27 0.10 -1.78
C PHE A 405 -34.87 0.70 -1.95
N CYS A 406 -34.66 1.48 -3.00
CA CYS A 406 -33.53 2.37 -3.17
C CYS A 406 -33.94 3.56 -4.02
N ASN A 407 -33.75 4.78 -3.50
CA ASN A 407 -34.08 6.03 -4.14
C ASN A 407 -32.89 6.99 -4.28
N VAL A 408 -31.67 6.46 -4.15
CA VAL A 408 -30.41 7.20 -4.24
C VAL A 408 -29.79 7.01 -5.61
N ALA A 409 -29.45 8.10 -6.29
CA ALA A 409 -28.95 8.05 -7.66
C ALA A 409 -27.42 7.93 -7.75
N LEU A 410 -26.64 8.86 -7.20
CA LEU A 410 -25.20 8.93 -7.49
C LEU A 410 -24.41 7.98 -6.59
N GLY A 411 -24.01 6.84 -7.14
CA GLY A 411 -23.31 5.76 -6.43
C GLY A 411 -21.81 5.97 -6.21
N THR A 412 -21.21 7.09 -6.59
CA THR A 412 -19.77 7.36 -6.36
C THR A 412 -19.60 8.51 -5.38
N LEU A 413 -18.95 8.23 -4.25
CA LEU A 413 -18.56 9.23 -3.26
C LEU A 413 -17.12 9.68 -3.53
N ALA A 414 -16.85 10.98 -3.42
CA ALA A 414 -15.55 11.59 -3.65
C ALA A 414 -15.14 12.53 -2.50
N ILE A 415 -13.82 12.71 -2.33
CA ILE A 415 -13.21 13.67 -1.41
C ILE A 415 -12.69 14.87 -2.21
N SER A 416 -13.39 15.99 -2.11
CA SER A 416 -13.00 17.29 -2.66
C SER A 416 -12.27 18.14 -1.61
N GLY A 417 -11.68 19.25 -2.03
CA GLY A 417 -10.97 20.20 -1.17
C GLY A 417 -11.29 21.65 -1.54
N ILE A 418 -10.77 22.60 -0.76
CA ILE A 418 -10.96 24.03 -1.01
C ILE A 418 -9.82 24.55 -1.88
N SER A 419 -10.17 25.28 -2.94
CA SER A 419 -9.24 26.03 -3.77
C SER A 419 -8.54 27.11 -2.96
N PRO A 420 -7.19 27.14 -2.90
CA PRO A 420 -6.47 28.18 -2.20
C PRO A 420 -6.57 29.55 -2.89
N THR A 421 -7.03 29.62 -4.14
CA THR A 421 -7.13 30.88 -4.90
C THR A 421 -8.54 31.44 -4.97
N THR A 422 -9.58 30.59 -4.95
CA THR A 422 -10.98 31.04 -5.13
C THR A 422 -11.87 30.83 -3.91
N GLY A 423 -11.44 30.03 -2.91
CA GLY A 423 -12.29 29.63 -1.79
C GLY A 423 -13.43 28.67 -2.20
N LEU A 424 -13.48 28.23 -3.46
CA LEU A 424 -14.50 27.30 -3.95
C LEU A 424 -14.04 25.85 -3.78
N VAL A 425 -15.01 24.95 -3.73
CA VAL A 425 -14.76 23.50 -3.70
C VAL A 425 -14.28 23.03 -5.08
N GLN A 426 -13.25 22.20 -5.11
CA GLN A 426 -12.65 21.60 -6.29
C GLN A 426 -12.16 20.18 -5.99
N ASP A 427 -11.91 19.36 -7.00
CA ASP A 427 -11.24 18.07 -6.77
C ASP A 427 -9.84 18.25 -6.18
N ILE A 428 -9.45 17.32 -5.31
CA ILE A 428 -8.09 17.34 -4.78
C ILE A 428 -7.17 16.74 -5.84
N VAL A 429 -6.28 17.59 -6.36
CA VAL A 429 -5.15 17.16 -7.18
C VAL A 429 -4.19 16.37 -6.30
N TYR A 430 -4.48 15.09 -6.15
CA TYR A 430 -3.57 14.13 -5.55
C TYR A 430 -2.47 13.78 -6.55
N ASP A 431 -1.22 13.84 -6.08
CA ASP A 431 -0.10 13.29 -6.82
C ASP A 431 -0.27 11.77 -6.93
N LEU A 432 -0.71 11.32 -8.10
CA LEU A 432 -0.95 9.90 -8.43
C LEU A 432 0.33 9.06 -8.43
N THR A 433 1.52 9.67 -8.39
CA THR A 433 2.77 8.93 -8.20
C THR A 433 3.00 8.55 -6.73
N VAL A 434 2.27 9.19 -5.81
CA VAL A 434 2.51 9.15 -4.35
C VAL A 434 1.27 8.73 -3.55
N ASN A 435 0.05 8.82 -4.09
CA ASN A 435 -1.21 8.60 -3.37
C ASN A 435 -2.18 7.71 -4.15
N ASP A 436 -2.93 6.89 -3.41
CA ASP A 436 -3.89 5.92 -3.97
C ASP A 436 -5.24 6.58 -4.32
N PRO A 437 -5.69 6.54 -5.60
CA PRO A 437 -6.97 7.13 -6.00
C PRO A 437 -8.18 6.45 -5.33
N LYS A 438 -8.05 5.21 -4.86
CA LYS A 438 -9.11 4.54 -4.08
C LYS A 438 -9.31 5.18 -2.71
N LEU A 439 -8.39 6.02 -2.21
CA LEU A 439 -8.61 6.81 -0.99
C LEU A 439 -9.66 7.92 -1.19
N VAL A 440 -9.73 8.47 -2.40
CA VAL A 440 -10.39 9.75 -2.68
C VAL A 440 -11.71 9.59 -3.40
N SER A 441 -11.93 8.44 -4.05
CA SER A 441 -13.20 8.08 -4.65
C SER A 441 -13.57 6.65 -4.28
N LYS A 442 -14.85 6.43 -3.95
CA LYS A 442 -15.42 5.12 -3.68
C LYS A 442 -16.75 4.97 -4.42
N THR A 443 -16.73 4.21 -5.50
CA THR A 443 -17.93 3.78 -6.22
C THR A 443 -18.53 2.57 -5.53
N LEU A 444 -19.83 2.64 -5.24
CA LEU A 444 -20.62 1.53 -4.70
C LEU A 444 -20.77 0.43 -5.76
N PRO A 445 -20.75 -0.85 -5.36
CA PRO A 445 -21.15 -1.93 -6.26
C PRO A 445 -22.57 -1.72 -6.76
N LEU A 446 -22.88 -2.21 -7.97
CA LEU A 446 -24.22 -2.13 -8.55
C LEU A 446 -25.30 -2.88 -7.72
N SER A 447 -24.85 -3.73 -6.80
CA SER A 447 -25.66 -4.49 -5.84
C SER A 447 -25.99 -3.73 -4.56
N ASP A 448 -25.50 -2.49 -4.37
CA ASP A 448 -25.68 -1.74 -3.12
C ASP A 448 -26.32 -0.37 -3.39
N CYS A 449 -27.21 0.07 -2.49
CA CYS A 449 -27.88 1.37 -2.59
C CYS A 449 -27.02 2.52 -2.03
N THR A 450 -26.33 2.24 -0.91
CA THR A 450 -25.63 3.23 -0.08
C THR A 450 -24.31 2.67 0.44
N LEU A 451 -23.40 3.53 0.89
CA LEU A 451 -22.17 3.07 1.55
C LEU A 451 -22.52 2.54 2.95
N GLN A 452 -22.05 1.32 3.24
CA GLN A 452 -22.29 0.62 4.50
C GLN A 452 -20.98 0.41 5.25
N PRO A 453 -21.01 0.22 6.59
CA PRO A 453 -19.80 -0.08 7.37
C PRO A 453 -19.04 -1.32 6.86
N SER A 454 -19.75 -2.31 6.33
CA SER A 454 -19.21 -3.51 5.68
C SER A 454 -18.38 -3.22 4.42
N HIS A 455 -18.59 -2.07 3.76
CA HIS A 455 -17.82 -1.65 2.59
C HIS A 455 -16.49 -0.99 2.99
N LEU A 456 -16.29 -0.69 4.28
CA LEU A 456 -15.01 -0.21 4.78
C LEU A 456 -14.05 -1.39 4.99
N GLN A 457 -12.93 -1.34 4.28
CA GLN A 457 -11.82 -2.27 4.47
C GLN A 457 -11.10 -1.94 5.77
N ALA A 458 -10.69 -2.96 6.53
CA ALA A 458 -9.99 -2.75 7.78
C ALA A 458 -8.63 -2.05 7.54
N PRO A 459 -8.31 -0.96 8.27
CA PRO A 459 -7.09 -0.20 8.03
C PRO A 459 -5.85 -0.98 8.49
N PHE A 460 -4.96 -1.29 7.55
CA PHE A 460 -3.65 -1.90 7.82
C PHE A 460 -2.57 -0.81 7.83
N THR A 461 -2.29 -0.27 9.02
CA THR A 461 -1.53 0.96 9.22
C THR A 461 -0.06 0.69 9.55
N VAL A 462 0.83 0.98 8.61
CA VAL A 462 2.30 0.98 8.80
C VAL A 462 2.80 2.41 9.01
N ALA A 463 3.55 2.65 10.07
CA ALA A 463 4.09 3.96 10.45
C ALA A 463 5.61 3.97 10.33
N ILE A 464 6.15 4.86 9.50
CA ILE A 464 7.54 4.80 9.06
C ILE A 464 8.30 6.06 9.48
N TRP A 465 9.41 5.87 10.19
CA TRP A 465 10.39 6.94 10.48
C TRP A 465 11.66 6.80 9.65
N TYR A 466 11.96 5.61 9.13
CA TYR A 466 13.14 5.39 8.32
C TYR A 466 12.94 5.87 6.87
N ASP A 467 13.68 6.90 6.48
CA ASP A 467 13.51 7.61 5.21
C ASP A 467 13.78 6.73 3.97
N LYS A 468 14.61 5.69 4.11
CA LYS A 468 14.96 4.80 2.98
C LYS A 468 13.91 3.74 2.65
N VAL A 469 12.91 3.48 3.52
CA VAL A 469 11.88 2.45 3.28
C VAL A 469 10.49 3.01 2.99
N HIS A 470 10.23 4.30 3.22
CA HIS A 470 8.86 4.81 3.09
C HIS A 470 8.36 4.77 1.64
N LEU A 471 9.14 5.20 0.65
CA LEU A 471 8.72 5.18 -0.76
C LEU A 471 8.31 3.77 -1.25
N PRO A 472 9.12 2.70 -1.10
CA PRO A 472 8.74 1.38 -1.56
C PRO A 472 7.55 0.78 -0.78
N MET A 473 7.43 1.03 0.53
CA MET A 473 6.27 0.56 1.32
C MET A 473 4.97 1.31 0.99
N ARG A 474 5.04 2.61 0.68
CA ARG A 474 3.92 3.40 0.12
C ARG A 474 3.46 2.84 -1.21
N ARG A 475 4.41 2.57 -2.10
CA ARG A 475 4.08 1.95 -3.39
C ARG A 475 3.53 0.53 -3.23
N GLN A 476 4.03 -0.29 -2.29
CA GLN A 476 3.40 -1.58 -2.00
C GLN A 476 1.95 -1.43 -1.53
N SER A 477 1.68 -0.42 -0.70
CA SER A 477 0.32 -0.15 -0.21
C SER A 477 -0.61 0.13 -1.39
N PHE A 478 -0.19 1.00 -2.31
CA PHE A 478 -0.89 1.28 -3.57
C PHE A 478 -1.12 0.02 -4.42
N GLU A 479 -0.08 -0.77 -4.73
CA GLU A 479 -0.23 -1.96 -5.59
C GLU A 479 -1.11 -3.03 -4.94
N TYR A 480 -1.01 -3.20 -3.61
CA TYR A 480 -1.89 -4.10 -2.86
C TYR A 480 -3.34 -3.65 -2.91
N ASN A 481 -3.61 -2.36 -2.66
CA ASN A 481 -4.96 -1.79 -2.69
C ASN A 481 -5.56 -1.77 -4.10
N ALA A 482 -4.73 -1.70 -5.16
CA ALA A 482 -5.17 -1.74 -6.55
C ALA A 482 -5.91 -3.04 -6.88
N VAL A 483 -5.54 -4.16 -6.26
CA VAL A 483 -6.21 -5.46 -6.39
C VAL A 483 -7.64 -5.40 -5.84
N ALA A 484 -8.61 -5.93 -6.60
CA ALA A 484 -10.00 -6.03 -6.15
C ALA A 484 -10.21 -7.13 -5.10
N GLY A 485 -11.24 -7.00 -4.26
CA GLY A 485 -11.61 -8.02 -3.26
C GLY A 485 -10.71 -8.12 -2.02
N LYS A 486 -9.74 -7.20 -1.85
CA LYS A 486 -8.93 -7.11 -0.63
C LYS A 486 -9.79 -6.72 0.56
N LYS A 487 -9.60 -7.41 1.70
CA LYS A 487 -10.32 -7.11 2.96
C LYS A 487 -9.68 -5.98 3.76
N LEU A 488 -8.36 -5.81 3.61
CA LEU A 488 -7.60 -4.76 4.26
C LEU A 488 -7.42 -3.58 3.30
N PHE A 489 -7.26 -2.38 3.85
CA PHE A 489 -6.71 -1.25 3.13
C PHE A 489 -5.32 -0.97 3.69
N ALA A 490 -4.28 -1.22 2.90
CA ALA A 490 -2.92 -0.96 3.33
C ALA A 490 -2.57 0.52 3.22
N SER A 491 -1.84 1.03 4.21
CA SER A 491 -1.39 2.43 4.25
C SER A 491 -0.01 2.50 4.91
N ALA A 492 0.96 3.14 4.25
CA ALA A 492 2.32 3.27 4.76
C ALA A 492 2.71 4.75 4.95
N THR A 493 2.42 5.33 6.10
CA THR A 493 2.69 6.75 6.35
C THR A 493 4.13 6.99 6.77
N TYR A 494 4.81 7.91 6.07
CA TYR A 494 6.03 8.55 6.58
C TYR A 494 5.65 9.56 7.68
N MET A 495 5.81 9.13 8.93
CA MET A 495 5.27 9.84 10.09
C MET A 495 5.85 11.25 10.34
N PRO A 496 7.15 11.54 10.11
CA PRO A 496 7.69 12.89 10.28
C PRO A 496 6.98 13.99 9.49
N ALA A 497 6.23 13.65 8.43
CA ALA A 497 5.44 14.59 7.64
C ALA A 497 4.06 14.92 8.24
N ILE A 498 3.49 14.07 9.11
CA ILE A 498 2.14 14.25 9.69
C ILE A 498 2.10 14.31 11.21
N MET A 499 3.17 13.88 11.88
CA MET A 499 3.29 13.80 13.32
C MET A 499 4.74 13.96 13.76
N GLN A 500 5.01 15.05 14.47
CA GLN A 500 6.32 15.35 15.03
C GLN A 500 6.26 15.35 16.56
N ARG A 501 7.38 15.02 17.20
CA ARG A 501 7.53 15.12 18.65
C ARG A 501 7.58 16.59 19.05
N TYR A 502 6.82 17.00 20.06
CA TYR A 502 6.88 18.35 20.59
C TYR A 502 8.23 18.62 21.28
N VAL A 503 8.53 19.91 21.47
CA VAL A 503 9.69 20.32 22.27
C VAL A 503 9.50 19.81 23.71
N ASN A 504 10.53 19.18 24.27
CA ASN A 504 10.54 18.55 25.60
C ASN A 504 9.56 17.36 25.81
N GLU A 505 8.81 16.92 24.81
CA GLU A 505 7.97 15.71 24.93
C GLU A 505 8.85 14.45 25.07
N SER A 506 8.53 13.62 26.07
CA SER A 506 9.24 12.36 26.30
C SER A 506 8.95 11.36 25.18
N LEU A 507 9.82 10.37 24.97
CA LEU A 507 9.56 9.35 23.93
C LEU A 507 8.33 8.48 24.26
N ALA A 508 8.08 8.22 25.55
CA ALA A 508 6.90 7.48 26.01
C ALA A 508 5.61 8.28 25.73
N THR A 509 5.58 9.56 26.11
CA THR A 509 4.44 10.46 25.84
C THR A 509 4.18 10.62 24.34
N PHE A 510 5.25 10.65 23.53
CA PHE A 510 5.13 10.65 22.07
C PHE A 510 4.56 9.33 21.52
N GLU A 511 4.92 8.18 22.10
CA GLU A 511 4.34 6.87 21.75
C GLU A 511 2.85 6.80 22.15
N GLU A 512 2.49 7.26 23.35
CA GLU A 512 1.12 7.36 23.83
C GLU A 512 0.27 8.23 22.91
N ARG A 513 0.76 9.43 22.54
CA ARG A 513 0.07 10.33 21.60
C ARG A 513 -0.04 9.73 20.20
N LEU A 514 1.00 9.01 19.74
CA LEU A 514 1.01 8.32 18.45
C LEU A 514 -0.04 7.22 18.42
N TYR A 515 -0.07 6.38 19.46
CA TYR A 515 -1.06 5.33 19.57
C TYR A 515 -2.46 5.94 19.67
N ALA A 516 -2.69 6.90 20.56
CA ALA A 516 -3.96 7.59 20.72
C ALA A 516 -4.51 8.17 19.40
N THR A 517 -3.69 8.95 18.67
CA THR A 517 -4.17 9.73 17.51
C THR A 517 -4.04 9.04 16.15
N ARG A 518 -3.14 8.05 16.01
CA ARG A 518 -2.80 7.41 14.72
C ARG A 518 -2.89 5.87 14.69
N ARG A 519 -3.05 5.18 15.84
CA ARG A 519 -3.07 3.70 16.05
C ARG A 519 -2.39 2.88 14.94
N PRO A 520 -1.06 2.98 14.77
CA PRO A 520 -0.38 2.13 13.80
C PRO A 520 -0.30 0.68 14.28
N LEU A 521 -0.64 -0.28 13.41
CA LEU A 521 -0.43 -1.71 13.70
C LEU A 521 1.07 -2.06 13.71
N ILE A 522 1.85 -1.41 12.83
CA ILE A 522 3.28 -1.63 12.63
C ILE A 522 4.01 -0.28 12.67
N ILE A 523 5.15 -0.24 13.35
CA ILE A 523 6.14 0.83 13.32
C ILE A 523 7.41 0.31 12.62
N VAL A 524 8.02 1.12 11.75
CA VAL A 524 9.28 0.81 11.05
C VAL A 524 10.26 1.96 11.20
N GLY A 525 11.40 1.69 11.85
CA GLY A 525 12.51 2.64 11.97
C GLY A 525 13.28 2.50 13.28
N ASP A 526 14.05 3.53 13.62
CA ASP A 526 14.91 3.63 14.81
C ASP A 526 14.27 4.45 15.95
N LYS A 527 13.13 5.10 15.69
CA LYS A 527 12.54 6.10 16.58
C LYS A 527 12.13 5.55 17.95
N PHE A 528 11.69 4.29 18.00
CA PHE A 528 11.19 3.63 19.19
C PHE A 528 12.03 2.38 19.46
N PRO A 529 13.08 2.46 20.30
CA PRO A 529 13.83 1.28 20.72
C PRO A 529 12.98 0.34 21.56
N SER A 530 11.86 0.83 22.13
CA SER A 530 10.81 0.04 22.76
C SER A 530 9.43 0.63 22.52
N VAL A 531 8.42 -0.24 22.42
CA VAL A 531 7.00 0.11 22.41
C VAL A 531 6.29 -0.48 23.62
N SER A 532 5.42 0.31 24.25
CA SER A 532 4.57 -0.05 25.37
C SER A 532 3.21 -0.62 24.92
N HIS A 533 2.73 -0.19 23.75
CA HIS A 533 1.43 -0.60 23.21
C HIS A 533 1.48 -1.94 22.46
N ARG A 534 0.30 -2.44 22.05
CA ARG A 534 0.18 -3.62 21.19
C ARG A 534 0.39 -3.17 19.73
N MET A 535 1.65 -3.07 19.33
CA MET A 535 2.11 -2.74 17.98
C MET A 535 3.27 -3.67 17.60
N ILE A 536 3.50 -3.90 16.31
CA ILE A 536 4.73 -4.55 15.81
C ILE A 536 5.79 -3.47 15.60
N ASN A 537 6.91 -3.56 16.30
CA ASN A 537 8.01 -2.60 16.21
C ASN A 537 9.17 -3.19 15.41
N MET A 538 9.25 -2.87 14.12
CA MET A 538 10.35 -3.32 13.28
C MET A 538 11.50 -2.32 13.40
N TYR A 539 12.38 -2.60 14.35
CA TYR A 539 13.49 -1.73 14.69
C TYR A 539 14.58 -1.82 13.61
N VAL A 540 14.64 -0.79 12.78
CA VAL A 540 15.68 -0.64 11.76
C VAL A 540 16.78 0.24 12.33
N SER A 541 17.71 -0.38 13.06
CA SER A 541 18.92 0.31 13.53
C SER A 541 19.63 0.98 12.35
N PRO A 542 20.08 2.25 12.45
CA PRO A 542 20.86 2.89 11.40
C PRO A 542 22.20 2.16 11.19
N VAL A 543 22.75 1.56 12.24
CA VAL A 543 24.04 0.83 12.24
C VAL A 543 23.85 -0.66 12.53
N THR A 544 24.61 -1.49 11.84
CA THR A 544 24.84 -2.89 12.26
C THR A 544 25.53 -2.89 13.63
N GLN A 545 25.08 -3.76 14.54
CA GLN A 545 25.71 -3.96 15.85
C GLN A 545 26.77 -5.05 15.79
N PHE A 546 27.76 -5.04 16.69
CA PHE A 546 28.86 -6.01 16.65
C PHE A 546 28.40 -7.44 16.99
N GLU A 547 27.65 -7.58 18.08
CA GLU A 547 27.27 -8.84 18.72
C GLU A 547 25.79 -8.78 19.12
N ASP A 548 25.16 -9.94 19.24
CA ASP A 548 23.80 -10.06 19.76
C ASP A 548 23.64 -9.50 21.18
N ALA A 549 22.43 -9.05 21.50
CA ALA A 549 22.03 -8.94 22.90
C ALA A 549 22.04 -10.34 23.57
N PRO A 550 22.51 -10.49 24.81
CA PRO A 550 22.46 -11.77 25.52
C PRO A 550 21.05 -12.36 25.56
N LEU A 551 20.95 -13.70 25.49
CA LEU A 551 19.66 -14.40 25.59
C LEU A 551 18.98 -14.07 26.94
N ALA A 552 17.87 -13.35 26.86
CA ALA A 552 17.05 -12.97 28.00
C ALA A 552 15.66 -13.65 27.93
N PRO A 553 14.96 -13.82 29.06
CA PRO A 553 13.56 -14.24 29.05
C PRO A 553 12.69 -13.29 28.24
N ALA A 554 11.63 -13.84 27.66
CA ALA A 554 10.67 -13.07 26.89
C ALA A 554 10.09 -11.90 27.68
N THR A 555 10.20 -10.70 27.12
CA THR A 555 9.39 -9.56 27.55
C THR A 555 8.30 -9.33 26.52
N ARG A 556 7.20 -8.69 26.93
CA ARG A 556 6.18 -8.19 25.99
C ARG A 556 6.79 -7.24 24.95
N PHE A 557 7.87 -6.54 25.31
CA PHE A 557 8.65 -5.71 24.42
C PHE A 557 9.42 -6.52 23.35
N SER A 558 10.17 -7.56 23.74
CA SER A 558 10.96 -8.37 22.81
C SER A 558 10.07 -9.11 21.82
N ARG A 559 8.94 -9.68 22.29
CA ARG A 559 7.89 -10.28 21.44
C ARG A 559 7.35 -9.33 20.37
N ASN A 560 7.28 -8.04 20.66
CA ASN A 560 6.76 -7.05 19.73
C ASN A 560 7.85 -6.42 18.85
N THR A 561 9.14 -6.61 19.17
CA THR A 561 10.23 -5.84 18.55
C THR A 561 11.19 -6.73 17.76
N TRP A 562 11.26 -6.50 16.45
CA TRP A 562 12.06 -7.31 15.53
C TRP A 562 13.20 -6.47 14.95
N PHE A 563 14.42 -6.99 15.01
CA PHE A 563 15.61 -6.34 14.46
C PHE A 563 15.78 -6.72 12.99
N VAL A 564 15.86 -5.70 12.13
CA VAL A 564 15.82 -5.88 10.67
C VAL A 564 17.21 -6.00 10.03
N LYS A 565 18.24 -5.42 10.66
CA LYS A 565 19.64 -5.54 10.22
C LYS A 565 20.29 -6.79 10.82
N PRO A 566 21.18 -7.48 10.08
CA PRO A 566 22.07 -8.47 10.66
C PRO A 566 23.10 -7.82 11.61
N PHE A 567 23.72 -8.64 12.45
CA PHE A 567 24.86 -8.28 13.28
C PHE A 567 26.19 -8.51 12.53
N LEU A 568 27.24 -7.77 12.88
CA LEU A 568 28.55 -7.89 12.21
C LEU A 568 29.15 -9.27 12.41
N LEU A 569 29.01 -9.85 13.61
CA LEU A 569 29.44 -11.21 13.91
C LEU A 569 28.87 -12.23 12.92
N GLU A 570 27.61 -12.09 12.52
CA GLU A 570 26.95 -13.01 11.58
C GLU A 570 27.60 -12.92 10.18
N LEU A 571 27.84 -11.70 9.71
CA LEU A 571 28.48 -11.42 8.43
C LEU A 571 29.94 -11.87 8.42
N VAL A 572 30.68 -11.61 9.51
CA VAL A 572 32.05 -12.06 9.74
C VAL A 572 32.13 -13.59 9.69
N HIS A 573 31.23 -14.27 10.38
CA HIS A 573 31.24 -15.73 10.46
C HIS A 573 30.86 -16.39 9.12
N ALA A 574 29.84 -15.88 8.43
CA ALA A 574 29.46 -16.36 7.10
C ALA A 574 30.62 -16.23 6.10
N VAL A 575 31.32 -15.08 6.07
CA VAL A 575 32.48 -14.86 5.19
C VAL A 575 33.65 -15.75 5.58
N ALA A 576 33.93 -15.95 6.89
CA ALA A 576 34.99 -16.84 7.35
C ALA A 576 34.76 -18.31 6.91
N LEU A 577 33.52 -18.80 6.97
CA LEU A 577 33.16 -20.15 6.51
C LEU A 577 33.30 -20.30 4.99
N CYS A 578 32.85 -19.30 4.20
CA CYS A 578 33.04 -19.30 2.75
C CYS A 578 34.52 -19.28 2.34
N VAL A 579 35.37 -18.54 3.08
CA VAL A 579 36.82 -18.57 2.89
C VAL A 579 37.39 -19.96 3.18
N ALA A 580 36.96 -20.61 4.26
CA ALA A 580 37.40 -21.97 4.57
C ALA A 580 37.00 -22.98 3.46
N GLU A 581 35.74 -22.97 3.01
CA GLU A 581 35.25 -23.81 1.91
C GLU A 581 36.05 -23.58 0.61
N HIS A 582 36.34 -22.31 0.26
CA HIS A 582 37.12 -21.97 -0.92
C HIS A 582 38.53 -22.59 -0.91
N TYR A 583 39.20 -22.57 0.25
CA TYR A 583 40.56 -23.07 0.37
C TYR A 583 40.64 -24.58 0.65
N GLU A 584 39.61 -25.18 1.26
CA GLU A 584 39.42 -26.62 1.34
C GLU A 584 39.30 -27.25 -0.06
N MET A 585 38.46 -26.66 -0.94
CA MET A 585 38.34 -27.10 -2.33
C MET A 585 39.65 -26.99 -3.13
N ARG A 586 40.56 -26.07 -2.75
CA ARG A 586 41.90 -25.95 -3.34
C ARG A 586 42.93 -26.92 -2.73
N GLY A 587 42.64 -27.56 -1.59
CA GLY A 587 43.58 -28.40 -0.86
C GLY A 587 44.73 -27.63 -0.21
N THR A 588 44.48 -26.38 0.21
CA THR A 588 45.51 -25.42 0.64
C THR A 588 45.11 -24.71 1.94
N VAL A 589 46.09 -24.27 2.74
CA VAL A 589 45.84 -23.51 3.98
C VAL A 589 46.36 -22.07 3.82
N PRO A 590 45.49 -21.05 3.76
CA PRO A 590 45.91 -19.68 3.51
C PRO A 590 46.56 -19.05 4.75
N LEU A 591 47.40 -18.04 4.51
CA LEU A 591 47.86 -17.10 5.52
C LEU A 591 46.81 -15.99 5.69
N VAL A 592 46.14 -15.93 6.85
CA VAL A 592 45.12 -14.89 7.07
C VAL A 592 45.69 -13.69 7.82
N TYR A 593 45.64 -12.52 7.18
CA TYR A 593 45.81 -11.20 7.81
C TYR A 593 44.44 -10.65 8.20
N VAL A 594 44.30 -10.12 9.42
CA VAL A 594 43.03 -9.53 9.89
C VAL A 594 43.19 -8.03 10.10
N ALA A 595 42.26 -7.25 9.56
CA ALA A 595 42.17 -5.81 9.72
C ALA A 595 40.77 -5.40 10.21
N SER A 596 40.71 -4.46 11.15
CA SER A 596 39.46 -3.85 11.60
C SER A 596 39.73 -2.43 12.09
N ASP A 597 38.72 -1.57 11.98
CA ASP A 597 38.72 -0.21 12.54
C ASP A 597 38.29 -0.17 14.01
N THR A 598 37.94 -1.31 14.61
CA THR A 598 37.60 -1.42 16.04
C THR A 598 38.20 -2.68 16.68
N ALA A 599 38.51 -2.61 17.98
CA ALA A 599 38.98 -3.78 18.73
C ALA A 599 37.94 -4.92 18.78
N THR A 600 36.65 -4.58 18.87
CA THR A 600 35.55 -5.56 18.86
C THR A 600 35.44 -6.27 17.50
N GLY A 601 35.47 -5.53 16.40
CA GLY A 601 35.45 -6.11 15.05
C GLY A 601 36.65 -7.03 14.79
N TYR A 602 37.85 -6.62 15.21
CA TYR A 602 39.05 -7.46 15.17
C TYR A 602 38.88 -8.76 15.96
N ARG A 603 38.42 -8.67 17.22
CA ARG A 603 38.18 -9.84 18.09
C ARG A 603 37.21 -10.83 17.45
N GLN A 604 36.08 -10.36 16.92
CA GLN A 604 35.06 -11.22 16.33
C GLN A 604 35.52 -11.88 15.02
N ALA A 605 36.33 -11.18 14.22
CA ALA A 605 36.99 -11.77 13.05
C ALA A 605 37.93 -12.91 13.43
N VAL A 606 38.85 -12.69 14.37
CA VAL A 606 39.80 -13.71 14.82
C VAL A 606 39.09 -14.93 15.42
N LEU A 607 38.05 -14.73 16.24
CA LEU A 607 37.26 -15.83 16.81
C LEU A 607 36.58 -16.66 15.72
N SER A 608 35.93 -16.01 14.74
CA SER A 608 35.23 -16.72 13.66
C SER A 608 36.16 -17.49 12.73
N LEU A 609 37.32 -16.91 12.40
CA LEU A 609 38.37 -17.57 11.59
C LEU A 609 38.95 -18.80 12.31
N ASN A 610 39.13 -18.72 13.63
CA ASN A 610 39.56 -19.87 14.44
C ASN A 610 38.50 -20.97 14.50
N THR A 611 37.21 -20.63 14.60
CA THR A 611 36.11 -21.61 14.51
C THR A 611 36.09 -22.33 13.15
N ALA A 612 36.42 -21.61 12.08
CA ALA A 612 36.61 -22.17 10.73
C ALA A 612 37.97 -22.88 10.54
N GLN A 613 38.74 -23.10 11.61
CA GLN A 613 40.03 -23.82 11.64
C GLN A 613 41.14 -23.22 10.74
N LEU A 614 41.08 -21.92 10.45
CA LEU A 614 42.07 -21.24 9.60
C LEU A 614 43.32 -20.81 10.37
N ALA A 615 44.47 -20.81 9.68
CA ALA A 615 45.74 -20.36 10.25
C ALA A 615 45.84 -18.83 10.28
N VAL A 616 45.42 -18.22 11.39
CA VAL A 616 45.46 -16.76 11.60
C VAL A 616 46.88 -16.30 11.97
N ALA A 617 47.48 -15.43 11.16
CA ALA A 617 48.71 -14.74 11.53
C ALA A 617 48.37 -13.44 12.27
N VAL A 618 48.66 -13.42 13.57
CA VAL A 618 48.38 -12.26 14.43
C VAL A 618 49.36 -11.12 14.11
N ALA A 619 48.89 -10.15 13.32
CA ALA A 619 49.49 -8.83 13.30
C ALA A 619 49.04 -8.08 14.57
N LEU A 620 49.94 -7.89 15.53
CA LEU A 620 49.60 -7.26 16.82
C LEU A 620 49.05 -5.83 16.64
N CYS A 621 47.83 -5.59 17.13
CA CYS A 621 47.34 -4.27 17.54
C CYS A 621 46.18 -4.41 18.55
N VAL A 622 46.49 -4.49 19.85
CA VAL A 622 45.58 -4.07 20.93
C VAL A 622 46.40 -3.44 22.04
N ALA A 623 46.04 -2.21 22.42
CA ALA A 623 46.45 -1.60 23.67
C ALA A 623 45.26 -0.84 24.27
N GLU A 624 44.52 -1.50 25.17
CA GLU A 624 44.01 -0.86 26.38
C GLU A 624 43.62 -1.92 27.43
N HIS A 625 43.79 -1.57 28.71
CA HIS A 625 43.54 -2.46 29.85
C HIS A 625 42.04 -2.74 30.05
N TYR A 626 41.64 -4.02 30.06
CA TYR A 626 40.48 -4.47 30.84
C TYR A 626 40.66 -5.88 31.38
N GLU A 627 40.43 -6.04 32.68
CA GLU A 627 40.56 -7.29 33.43
C GLU A 627 39.33 -8.19 33.19
N MET A 628 39.47 -9.25 32.38
CA MET A 628 38.38 -10.24 32.18
C MET A 628 38.59 -11.49 33.03
N ARG A 629 37.72 -11.71 34.01
CA ARG A 629 37.54 -13.01 34.69
C ARG A 629 36.45 -13.83 33.99
N GLY A 630 36.79 -15.01 33.46
CA GLY A 630 35.79 -15.97 32.97
C GLY A 630 36.16 -16.82 31.74
N THR A 631 37.05 -17.80 31.92
CA THR A 631 37.16 -19.08 31.18
C THR A 631 37.01 -19.14 29.63
N VAL A 632 38.16 -19.30 28.94
CA VAL A 632 38.43 -20.14 27.73
C VAL A 632 37.85 -19.64 26.38
N PRO A 633 38.57 -19.64 25.22
CA PRO A 633 39.70 -20.50 24.82
C PRO A 633 41.03 -19.80 24.44
N LEU A 634 42.01 -20.62 24.03
CA LEU A 634 43.43 -20.34 23.71
C LEU A 634 43.81 -18.87 23.46
N VAL A 635 44.52 -18.31 24.43
CA VAL A 635 45.43 -17.17 24.27
C VAL A 635 46.76 -17.57 24.91
N TYR A 636 47.89 -17.31 24.24
CA TYR A 636 49.20 -17.45 24.86
C TYR A 636 49.35 -16.40 25.96
N VAL A 637 49.29 -16.84 27.23
CA VAL A 637 49.56 -16.00 28.39
C VAL A 637 50.84 -16.51 29.07
N ALA A 638 51.91 -15.74 28.98
CA ALA A 638 53.04 -15.88 29.90
C ALA A 638 52.60 -15.37 31.28
N SER A 639 52.79 -16.18 32.32
CA SER A 639 52.45 -15.87 33.71
C SER A 639 53.63 -16.21 34.60
N ASP A 640 54.09 -15.24 35.39
CA ASP A 640 55.43 -15.23 35.97
C ASP A 640 55.46 -15.70 37.45
N THR A 641 54.58 -16.65 37.82
CA THR A 641 54.57 -17.24 39.18
C THR A 641 54.37 -18.76 39.16
N ALA A 642 55.28 -19.47 39.83
CA ALA A 642 55.38 -20.93 39.78
C ALA A 642 54.60 -21.65 40.89
N THR A 643 53.28 -21.77 40.76
CA THR A 643 52.46 -22.66 41.64
C THR A 643 51.18 -23.18 40.96
N GLY A 644 51.32 -24.05 39.94
CA GLY A 644 50.14 -24.68 39.30
C GLY A 644 50.36 -25.88 38.37
N TYR A 645 51.60 -26.37 38.20
CA TYR A 645 51.99 -27.18 37.03
C TYR A 645 51.91 -28.72 37.20
N ARG A 646 51.07 -29.27 38.11
CA ARG A 646 51.18 -30.71 38.50
C ARG A 646 49.95 -31.61 38.37
N GLN A 647 48.86 -31.18 37.73
CA GLN A 647 47.65 -32.02 37.55
C GLN A 647 46.98 -31.97 36.16
N ALA A 648 47.70 -31.58 35.09
CA ALA A 648 47.14 -31.51 33.73
C ALA A 648 48.03 -32.18 32.65
N VAL A 649 48.60 -33.35 32.93
CA VAL A 649 49.52 -34.07 32.01
C VAL A 649 48.97 -35.46 31.64
N LEU A 650 47.68 -35.54 31.29
CA LEU A 650 47.05 -36.82 30.92
C LEU A 650 45.92 -36.73 29.86
N SER A 651 46.11 -35.91 28.82
CA SER A 651 45.49 -36.13 27.49
C SER A 651 45.88 -35.05 26.47
N LEU A 652 46.90 -35.34 25.65
CA LEU A 652 47.02 -35.02 24.20
C LEU A 652 48.47 -35.26 23.74
N ASN A 653 48.66 -36.33 22.97
CA ASN A 653 49.93 -36.64 22.31
C ASN A 653 50.07 -35.83 21.02
N THR A 654 51.29 -35.35 20.72
CA THR A 654 51.91 -35.20 19.37
C THR A 654 51.02 -34.66 18.22
N ALA A 655 51.33 -33.57 17.52
CA ALA A 655 52.44 -32.62 17.51
C ALA A 655 51.95 -31.37 16.72
N GLN A 656 52.71 -30.34 16.35
CA GLN A 656 54.15 -30.03 16.46
C GLN A 656 54.29 -28.50 16.60
N LEU A 657 55.33 -28.00 17.27
CA LEU A 657 55.49 -26.56 17.55
C LEU A 657 56.96 -26.14 17.54
N ALA A 658 57.31 -25.26 16.60
CA ALA A 658 58.63 -24.63 16.52
C ALA A 658 58.45 -23.12 16.34
N CYS A 659 58.80 -22.36 17.37
CA CYS A 659 58.90 -20.90 17.30
C CYS A 659 60.28 -20.52 17.83
N VAL A 660 61.10 -19.91 16.97
CA VAL A 660 62.45 -19.44 17.29
C VAL A 660 62.46 -17.93 17.16
N CYS A 661 62.56 -17.21 18.28
CA CYS A 661 63.30 -15.95 18.39
C CYS A 661 63.44 -15.48 19.85
N CYS A 662 64.70 -15.25 20.25
CA CYS A 662 65.15 -14.19 21.18
C CYS A 662 64.51 -14.06 22.58
N LEU A 663 65.07 -14.80 23.55
CA LEU A 663 65.24 -14.29 24.92
C LEU A 663 66.75 -14.11 25.19
N GLY A 664 67.23 -12.87 25.08
CA GLY A 664 68.59 -12.49 25.48
C GLY A 664 68.60 -12.09 26.95
N HIS A 665 69.28 -12.86 27.79
CA HIS A 665 69.60 -12.44 29.16
C HIS A 665 70.61 -11.27 29.13
N GLY A 666 70.51 -10.40 30.14
CA GLY A 666 71.30 -9.16 30.24
C GLY A 666 72.81 -9.35 30.42
N ASP A 667 73.51 -8.23 30.22
CA ASP A 667 74.96 -8.07 30.15
C ASP A 667 75.78 -8.73 31.25
N TRP A 668 77.03 -9.09 30.93
CA TRP A 668 78.21 -8.36 31.42
C TRP A 668 79.47 -8.69 30.60
N VAL A 669 80.45 -7.76 30.62
CA VAL A 669 81.80 -7.79 30.00
C VAL A 669 81.89 -7.32 28.52
N PRO A 670 82.73 -6.31 28.20
CA PRO A 670 82.86 -5.73 26.86
C PRO A 670 84.08 -6.25 26.06
N THR A 671 84.06 -6.15 24.72
CA THR A 671 85.06 -5.40 23.90
C THR A 671 84.84 -5.54 22.39
N GLY A 672 84.98 -4.42 21.67
CA GLY A 672 85.56 -4.30 20.32
C GLY A 672 85.08 -5.22 19.19
N GLY A 673 84.15 -4.72 18.34
CA GLY A 673 83.90 -5.29 17.02
C GLY A 673 82.90 -4.46 16.20
N SER A 674 83.37 -3.77 15.17
CA SER A 674 82.50 -3.03 14.24
C SER A 674 81.81 -3.99 13.26
N VAL A 675 80.48 -4.03 13.28
CA VAL A 675 79.65 -4.70 12.25
C VAL A 675 78.62 -3.70 11.73
N THR A 676 78.55 -3.59 10.41
CA THR A 676 77.72 -2.62 9.67
C THR A 676 76.23 -2.96 9.69
N GLU A 677 75.41 -1.91 9.63
CA GLU A 677 73.95 -1.95 9.62
C GLU A 677 73.37 -2.89 8.55
N HIS A 678 72.37 -3.70 8.93
CA HIS A 678 71.22 -4.10 8.10
C HIS A 678 70.13 -4.69 9.01
N SER A 679 69.33 -3.83 9.66
CA SER A 679 68.18 -4.24 10.48
C SER A 679 67.01 -3.28 10.29
N ALA A 680 66.17 -3.58 9.31
CA ALA A 680 64.93 -2.84 9.07
C ALA A 680 63.76 -3.42 9.91
N ALA A 681 62.91 -2.52 10.39
CA ALA A 681 61.50 -2.76 10.72
C ALA A 681 61.14 -3.74 11.86
N CYS A 682 61.29 -3.28 13.10
CA CYS A 682 60.25 -3.40 14.13
C CYS A 682 60.06 -2.03 14.80
N ARG A 683 59.29 -1.12 14.19
CA ARG A 683 58.89 0.14 14.84
C ARG A 683 57.85 -0.16 15.91
N ALA A 684 58.12 0.27 17.14
CA ALA A 684 57.23 0.09 18.29
C ALA A 684 56.10 1.14 18.37
N ASP A 685 55.99 2.05 17.39
CA ASP A 685 54.96 3.10 17.30
C ASP A 685 53.57 2.56 16.88
N GLY A 686 53.26 1.32 17.28
CA GLY A 686 52.11 0.51 16.82
C GLY A 686 50.75 0.93 17.39
N GLY A 687 50.41 2.21 17.27
CA GLY A 687 49.03 2.67 17.44
C GLY A 687 48.12 2.04 16.37
N PRO A 688 46.80 1.89 16.64
CA PRO A 688 45.87 1.29 15.69
C PRO A 688 45.88 2.08 14.37
N SER A 689 46.21 1.39 13.27
CA SER A 689 46.25 2.02 11.94
C SER A 689 44.85 2.47 11.56
N ASN A 690 44.62 3.79 11.50
CA ASN A 690 43.31 4.33 11.17
C ASN A 690 42.92 3.98 9.72
N LEU A 691 42.13 2.92 9.54
CA LEU A 691 41.72 2.40 8.24
C LEU A 691 40.79 3.35 7.45
N THR A 692 40.30 4.43 8.05
CA THR A 692 39.64 5.52 7.31
C THR A 692 40.63 6.38 6.51
N ASN A 693 41.93 6.29 6.81
CA ASN A 693 43.00 6.81 5.96
C ASN A 693 43.30 5.79 4.84
N THR A 694 43.14 6.22 3.59
CA THR A 694 43.39 5.39 2.40
C THR A 694 44.83 4.86 2.34
N VAL A 695 45.83 5.64 2.81
CA VAL A 695 47.24 5.21 2.85
C VAL A 695 47.42 4.03 3.81
N ALA A 696 46.81 4.09 5.00
CA ALA A 696 46.87 3.02 5.98
C ALA A 696 46.22 1.72 5.46
N MET A 697 45.13 1.83 4.69
CA MET A 697 44.52 0.67 4.02
C MET A 697 45.41 0.12 2.90
N GLN A 698 46.04 0.98 2.10
CA GLN A 698 46.99 0.59 1.05
C GLN A 698 48.16 -0.20 1.64
N GLU A 699 48.76 0.26 2.75
CA GLU A 699 49.84 -0.45 3.46
C GLU A 699 49.44 -1.87 3.91
N GLN A 700 48.19 -2.08 4.35
CA GLN A 700 47.72 -3.43 4.73
C GLN A 700 47.55 -4.34 3.51
N ILE A 701 47.04 -3.81 2.38
CA ILE A 701 46.95 -4.56 1.12
C ILE A 701 48.35 -4.87 0.59
N GLU A 702 49.29 -3.93 0.61
CA GLU A 702 50.67 -4.14 0.16
C GLU A 702 51.40 -5.25 0.94
N ARG A 703 51.15 -5.38 2.25
CA ARG A 703 51.67 -6.50 3.06
C ARG A 703 51.11 -7.85 2.60
N ALA A 704 49.79 -7.95 2.42
CA ALA A 704 49.14 -9.16 1.92
C ALA A 704 49.61 -9.53 0.50
N VAL A 705 49.74 -8.54 -0.38
CA VAL A 705 50.30 -8.66 -1.73
C VAL A 705 51.74 -9.13 -1.71
N SER A 706 52.58 -8.61 -0.82
CA SER A 706 53.98 -9.05 -0.70
C SER A 706 54.10 -10.51 -0.30
N ALA A 707 53.19 -11.03 0.53
CA ALA A 707 53.12 -12.44 0.86
C ALA A 707 52.58 -13.28 -0.33
N ALA A 708 51.53 -12.82 -1.03
CA ALA A 708 50.97 -13.51 -2.19
C ALA A 708 51.97 -13.62 -3.36
N ARG A 709 52.84 -12.61 -3.55
CA ARG A 709 53.95 -12.64 -4.53
C ARG A 709 54.92 -13.81 -4.34
N SER A 710 54.98 -14.42 -3.15
CA SER A 710 55.83 -15.59 -2.89
C SER A 710 55.21 -16.94 -3.32
N GLY A 711 54.03 -16.93 -3.95
CA GLY A 711 53.31 -18.15 -4.34
C GLY A 711 52.58 -18.81 -3.17
N ARG A 712 52.38 -18.09 -2.07
CA ARG A 712 51.64 -18.54 -0.90
C ARG A 712 50.22 -17.96 -0.94
N ASP A 713 49.22 -18.79 -0.69
CA ASP A 713 47.85 -18.34 -0.55
C ASP A 713 47.67 -17.42 0.67
N VAL A 714 47.02 -16.27 0.46
CA VAL A 714 46.85 -15.19 1.43
C VAL A 714 45.43 -14.67 1.42
N VAL A 715 44.83 -14.53 2.60
CA VAL A 715 43.56 -13.85 2.80
C VAL A 715 43.81 -12.55 3.55
N LEU A 716 43.35 -11.42 3.03
CA LEU A 716 43.18 -10.20 3.82
C LEU A 716 41.70 -10.13 4.26
N PHE A 717 41.45 -10.27 5.55
CA PHE A 717 40.12 -10.24 6.14
C PHE A 717 39.86 -8.89 6.81
N VAL A 718 38.94 -8.10 6.25
CA VAL A 718 38.55 -6.77 6.73
C VAL A 718 37.17 -6.85 7.40
N ALA A 719 37.12 -6.67 8.72
CA ALA A 719 35.87 -6.61 9.47
C ALA A 719 35.58 -5.16 9.90
N THR A 720 34.51 -4.56 9.41
CA THR A 720 34.24 -3.13 9.66
C THR A 720 32.76 -2.75 9.64
N LEU A 721 32.39 -1.75 10.44
CA LEU A 721 31.09 -1.06 10.35
C LEU A 721 31.15 0.22 9.50
N SER A 722 32.35 0.68 9.13
CA SER A 722 32.56 1.97 8.50
C SER A 722 32.47 1.90 6.98
N ALA A 723 31.55 2.68 6.40
CA ALA A 723 31.48 2.89 4.96
C ALA A 723 32.81 3.38 4.37
N ALA A 724 33.52 4.27 5.08
CA ALA A 724 34.80 4.81 4.62
C ALA A 724 35.90 3.73 4.54
N VAL A 725 35.93 2.81 5.51
CA VAL A 725 36.89 1.68 5.51
C VAL A 725 36.57 0.71 4.36
N THR A 726 35.30 0.40 4.13
CA THR A 726 34.86 -0.44 3.00
C THR A 726 35.21 0.20 1.64
N VAL A 727 34.95 1.51 1.48
CA VAL A 727 35.32 2.28 0.28
C VAL A 727 36.83 2.28 0.08
N ASN A 728 37.62 2.51 1.14
CA ASN A 728 39.08 2.46 1.08
C ASN A 728 39.60 1.06 0.69
N ALA A 729 39.04 -0.01 1.25
CA ALA A 729 39.46 -1.38 0.95
C ALA A 729 39.24 -1.72 -0.53
N VAL A 730 38.06 -1.42 -1.06
CA VAL A 730 37.73 -1.64 -2.49
C VAL A 730 38.58 -0.76 -3.40
N ASN A 731 38.73 0.53 -3.11
CA ASN A 731 39.52 1.45 -3.94
C ASN A 731 41.02 1.11 -3.91
N ALA A 732 41.57 0.70 -2.76
CA ALA A 732 42.97 0.28 -2.64
C ALA A 732 43.22 -1.06 -3.36
N ALA A 733 42.26 -2.01 -3.31
CA ALA A 733 42.31 -3.24 -4.10
C ALA A 733 42.29 -2.96 -5.61
N ALA A 734 41.42 -2.06 -6.08
CA ALA A 734 41.34 -1.65 -7.48
C ALA A 734 42.63 -0.92 -7.94
N ALA A 735 43.14 0.02 -7.13
CA ALA A 735 44.39 0.72 -7.43
C ALA A 735 45.60 -0.23 -7.49
N MET A 736 45.70 -1.18 -6.56
CA MET A 736 46.73 -2.21 -6.55
C MET A 736 46.61 -3.13 -7.78
N THR A 737 45.40 -3.47 -8.19
CA THR A 737 45.13 -4.26 -9.40
C THR A 737 45.63 -3.54 -10.65
N ALA A 738 45.25 -2.27 -10.83
CA ALA A 738 45.72 -1.44 -11.95
C ALA A 738 47.24 -1.27 -11.97
N ALA A 739 47.91 -1.29 -10.81
CA ALA A 739 49.37 -1.22 -10.71
C ALA A 739 50.09 -2.54 -11.01
N LEU A 740 49.38 -3.68 -10.97
CA LEU A 740 49.94 -5.02 -11.21
C LEU A 740 49.48 -5.67 -12.51
N GLU A 741 48.44 -5.16 -13.15
CA GLU A 741 47.93 -5.61 -14.44
C GLU A 741 49.05 -5.65 -15.49
N GLY A 742 49.10 -6.73 -16.27
CA GLY A 742 50.15 -6.96 -17.28
C GLY A 742 51.54 -7.32 -16.72
N THR A 743 51.75 -7.34 -15.40
CA THR A 743 53.04 -7.72 -14.79
C THR A 743 53.08 -9.20 -14.39
N ALA A 744 54.27 -9.81 -14.43
CA ALA A 744 54.48 -11.19 -13.95
C ALA A 744 54.23 -11.35 -12.44
N ALA A 745 54.46 -10.28 -11.66
CA ALA A 745 54.09 -10.23 -10.25
C ALA A 745 52.57 -10.23 -10.05
N GLY A 746 51.82 -9.58 -10.95
CA GLY A 746 50.36 -9.57 -10.97
C GLY A 746 49.79 -10.98 -11.09
N SER A 747 50.22 -11.79 -12.06
CA SER A 747 49.71 -13.16 -12.21
C SER A 747 49.90 -14.04 -10.96
N ALA A 748 51.00 -13.87 -10.23
CA ALA A 748 51.22 -14.59 -8.97
C ALA A 748 50.28 -14.08 -7.86
N VAL A 749 50.17 -12.75 -7.70
CA VAL A 749 49.27 -12.14 -6.70
C VAL A 749 47.82 -12.51 -6.97
N PHE A 750 47.38 -12.47 -8.22
CA PHE A 750 45.98 -12.70 -8.57
C PHE A 750 45.53 -14.17 -8.40
N ALA A 751 46.46 -15.13 -8.46
CA ALA A 751 46.17 -16.53 -8.20
C ALA A 751 46.02 -16.86 -6.69
N HIS A 752 46.76 -16.14 -5.84
CA HIS A 752 46.97 -16.49 -4.43
C HIS A 752 46.36 -15.53 -3.40
N LEU A 753 46.03 -14.29 -3.78
CA LEU A 753 45.38 -13.33 -2.89
C LEU A 753 43.85 -13.52 -2.91
N THR A 754 43.24 -13.42 -1.74
CA THR A 754 41.79 -13.23 -1.56
C THR A 754 41.57 -12.05 -0.62
N LEU A 755 40.59 -11.19 -0.92
CA LEU A 755 40.12 -10.16 0.00
C LEU A 755 38.74 -10.56 0.52
N ALA A 756 38.57 -10.59 1.84
CA ALA A 756 37.32 -10.92 2.49
C ALA A 756 36.85 -9.69 3.27
N ILE A 757 35.67 -9.15 2.96
CA ILE A 757 35.11 -7.94 3.58
C ILE A 757 33.81 -8.28 4.30
N ALA A 758 33.85 -8.30 5.63
CA ALA A 758 32.68 -8.44 6.47
C ALA A 758 32.20 -7.05 6.91
N THR A 759 31.07 -6.60 6.36
CA THR A 759 30.50 -5.27 6.61
C THR A 759 29.02 -5.19 6.21
N ASP A 760 28.31 -4.13 6.61
CA ASP A 760 26.92 -3.88 6.21
C ASP A 760 26.83 -3.72 4.66
N GLN A 761 25.85 -4.37 4.02
CA GLN A 761 25.64 -4.29 2.58
C GLN A 761 25.48 -2.84 2.06
N ASN A 762 24.99 -1.90 2.88
CA ASN A 762 24.94 -0.48 2.53
C ASN A 762 26.33 0.15 2.37
N ASN A 763 27.33 -0.32 3.11
CA ASN A 763 28.72 0.11 2.96
C ASN A 763 29.31 -0.39 1.62
N LEU A 764 28.94 -1.62 1.21
CA LEU A 764 29.35 -2.20 -0.07
C LEU A 764 28.66 -1.52 -1.26
N ASN A 765 27.38 -1.17 -1.13
CA ASN A 765 26.67 -0.29 -2.07
C ASN A 765 27.38 1.06 -2.18
N THR A 766 27.76 1.67 -1.04
CA THR A 766 28.51 2.92 -1.02
C THR A 766 29.84 2.80 -1.78
N ALA A 767 30.61 1.72 -1.56
CA ALA A 767 31.80 1.42 -2.35
C ALA A 767 31.50 1.23 -3.86
N LYS A 768 30.44 0.49 -4.23
CA LYS A 768 30.04 0.27 -5.65
C LYS A 768 29.74 1.59 -6.38
N PHE A 769 29.13 2.55 -5.71
CA PHE A 769 28.78 3.85 -6.30
C PHE A 769 29.89 4.91 -6.17
N GLN A 770 30.84 4.75 -5.26
CA GLN A 770 32.00 5.66 -5.10
C GLN A 770 33.30 5.15 -5.73
N MET A 771 33.33 3.92 -6.26
CA MET A 771 34.51 3.34 -6.91
C MET A 771 34.95 4.17 -8.13
N ALA A 772 36.13 4.78 -8.01
CA ALA A 772 36.63 5.76 -8.98
C ALA A 772 36.95 5.16 -10.36
N ASN A 773 37.33 3.88 -10.41
CA ASN A 773 37.60 3.17 -11.65
C ASN A 773 36.95 1.78 -11.64
N ARG A 774 35.82 1.65 -12.35
CA ARG A 774 35.08 0.39 -12.48
C ARG A 774 35.65 -0.60 -13.48
N SER A 775 36.64 -0.23 -14.32
CA SER A 775 37.32 -1.19 -15.20
C SER A 775 38.54 -1.82 -14.55
N ALA A 776 39.15 -1.18 -13.55
CA ALA A 776 40.24 -1.73 -12.73
C ALA A 776 39.74 -2.73 -11.66
N LEU A 777 38.76 -3.57 -11.99
CA LEU A 777 38.22 -4.53 -11.04
C LEU A 777 39.25 -5.64 -10.74
N PRO A 778 39.37 -6.03 -9.46
CA PRO A 778 40.42 -6.93 -9.04
C PRO A 778 40.40 -8.26 -9.78
N TYR A 779 41.58 -8.70 -10.23
CA TYR A 779 41.76 -9.98 -10.91
C TYR A 779 41.67 -11.19 -9.96
N PHE A 780 41.48 -10.94 -8.66
CA PHE A 780 41.39 -11.93 -7.58
C PHE A 780 40.05 -11.84 -6.85
N PRO A 781 39.64 -12.88 -6.08
CA PRO A 781 38.34 -12.88 -5.43
C PRO A 781 38.18 -11.83 -4.34
N ILE A 782 37.01 -11.18 -4.30
CA ILE A 782 36.57 -10.34 -3.18
C ILE A 782 35.29 -10.90 -2.58
N PHE A 783 35.40 -11.61 -1.46
CA PHE A 783 34.25 -12.17 -0.75
C PHE A 783 33.59 -11.18 0.20
N PHE A 784 32.27 -11.09 0.19
CA PHE A 784 31.50 -10.33 1.18
C PHE A 784 30.16 -10.98 1.50
N GLY A 785 29.67 -10.78 2.73
CA GLY A 785 28.41 -11.34 3.22
C GLY A 785 27.19 -10.46 2.92
N SER A 786 26.07 -11.07 2.52
CA SER A 786 24.83 -10.36 2.20
C SER A 786 23.58 -11.24 2.31
N PHE A 787 22.50 -10.63 2.79
CA PHE A 787 21.20 -11.28 3.01
C PHE A 787 20.22 -11.12 1.84
N LEU A 788 20.68 -10.63 0.68
CA LEU A 788 19.82 -10.14 -0.41
C LEU A 788 19.88 -10.97 -1.71
N TYR A 789 20.20 -12.27 -1.64
CA TYR A 789 20.26 -13.16 -2.84
C TYR A 789 19.11 -12.99 -3.83
N PRO A 790 17.83 -13.05 -3.43
CA PRO A 790 16.73 -13.09 -4.38
C PRO A 790 16.32 -11.69 -4.87
N PHE A 791 17.22 -10.68 -4.84
CA PHE A 791 16.85 -9.30 -5.16
C PHE A 791 17.68 -8.66 -6.27
N TRP A 792 18.82 -9.24 -6.63
CA TRP A 792 19.86 -8.53 -7.37
C TRP A 792 20.22 -9.11 -8.75
N GLU A 793 19.67 -10.27 -9.13
CA GLU A 793 19.95 -10.88 -10.43
C GLU A 793 19.15 -10.17 -11.55
N PRO A 794 19.69 -9.99 -12.77
CA PRO A 794 19.02 -9.26 -13.86
C PRO A 794 17.76 -9.94 -14.41
N GLY A 795 17.56 -11.22 -14.10
CA GLY A 795 16.33 -11.96 -14.38
C GLY A 795 15.40 -12.07 -13.16
N ASN A 796 15.71 -11.40 -12.04
CA ASN A 796 14.95 -11.57 -10.82
C ASN A 796 13.61 -10.83 -10.88
N SER A 797 12.52 -11.55 -10.61
CA SER A 797 11.17 -11.01 -10.59
C SER A 797 11.00 -9.87 -9.57
N ILE A 798 11.78 -9.84 -8.49
CA ILE A 798 11.67 -8.78 -7.48
C ILE A 798 12.40 -7.52 -7.90
N MET A 799 13.58 -7.61 -8.55
CA MET A 799 14.24 -6.42 -9.12
C MET A 799 13.35 -5.78 -10.20
N ALA A 800 12.74 -6.61 -11.05
CA ALA A 800 11.76 -6.15 -12.04
C ALA A 800 10.53 -5.50 -11.38
N THR A 801 9.98 -6.14 -10.34
CA THR A 801 8.86 -5.63 -9.55
C THR A 801 9.21 -4.28 -8.91
N VAL A 802 10.31 -4.16 -8.15
CA VAL A 802 10.80 -2.90 -7.56
C VAL A 802 11.02 -1.83 -8.64
N THR A 803 11.60 -2.18 -9.78
CA THR A 803 11.82 -1.24 -10.90
C THR A 803 10.51 -0.75 -11.53
N SER A 804 9.48 -1.60 -11.63
CA SER A 804 8.15 -1.20 -12.11
C SER A 804 7.36 -0.33 -11.12
N MET A 805 7.66 -0.48 -9.83
CA MET A 805 7.02 0.25 -8.73
C MET A 805 7.62 1.65 -8.53
N MET A 806 8.94 1.77 -8.64
CA MET A 806 9.64 3.04 -8.49
C MET A 806 9.48 3.89 -9.76
N SER A 807 9.42 5.22 -9.60
CA SER A 807 9.15 6.12 -10.73
C SER A 807 10.28 6.11 -11.77
N ALA A 808 9.90 6.35 -13.04
CA ALA A 808 10.85 6.52 -14.13
C ALA A 808 11.87 7.64 -13.79
N GLY A 809 13.16 7.30 -13.81
CA GLY A 809 14.24 8.20 -13.36
C GLY A 809 14.75 7.93 -11.94
N THR A 810 14.18 6.96 -11.20
CA THR A 810 14.77 6.48 -9.94
C THR A 810 16.21 5.99 -10.18
N SER A 811 17.16 6.45 -9.36
CA SER A 811 18.57 6.11 -9.55
C SER A 811 18.85 4.62 -9.30
N GLN A 812 19.80 4.04 -10.03
CA GLN A 812 20.25 2.65 -9.81
C GLN A 812 20.68 2.42 -8.35
N ALA A 813 21.28 3.44 -7.70
CA ALA A 813 21.67 3.36 -6.29
C ALA A 813 20.47 3.28 -5.33
N THR A 814 19.31 3.82 -5.70
CA THR A 814 18.06 3.70 -4.95
C THR A 814 17.37 2.36 -5.21
N LEU A 815 17.38 1.87 -6.46
CA LEU A 815 16.84 0.56 -6.81
C LEU A 815 17.62 -0.56 -6.11
N GLU A 816 18.95 -0.56 -6.19
CA GLU A 816 19.83 -1.54 -5.53
C GLU A 816 19.98 -1.33 -4.01
N ALA A 817 19.30 -0.35 -3.42
CA ALA A 817 19.44 -0.07 -1.99
C ALA A 817 18.85 -1.20 -1.14
N VAL A 818 19.59 -1.61 -0.10
CA VAL A 818 19.14 -2.60 0.89
C VAL A 818 17.76 -2.25 1.48
N PRO A 819 17.50 -1.00 1.90
CA PRO A 819 16.20 -0.64 2.46
C PRO A 819 15.04 -0.85 1.49
N THR A 820 15.25 -0.68 0.18
CA THR A 820 14.20 -0.82 -0.83
C THR A 820 13.62 -2.24 -0.83
N HIS A 821 14.51 -3.23 -0.90
CA HIS A 821 14.15 -4.64 -0.88
C HIS A 821 13.65 -5.13 0.48
N VAL A 822 14.25 -4.61 1.56
CA VAL A 822 13.81 -4.88 2.93
C VAL A 822 12.39 -4.37 3.17
N GLY A 823 12.07 -3.15 2.74
CA GLY A 823 10.71 -2.58 2.83
C GLY A 823 9.70 -3.37 2.01
N TYR A 824 10.05 -3.77 0.79
CA TYR A 824 9.24 -4.66 -0.06
C TYR A 824 8.95 -6.01 0.63
N MET A 825 9.99 -6.69 1.13
CA MET A 825 9.88 -7.98 1.81
C MET A 825 9.06 -7.89 3.10
N MET A 826 9.33 -6.89 3.95
CA MET A 826 8.62 -6.69 5.22
C MET A 826 7.15 -6.35 5.00
N PHE A 827 6.82 -5.51 4.01
CA PHE A 827 5.43 -5.21 3.70
C PHE A 827 4.68 -6.48 3.28
N ASN A 828 5.22 -7.24 2.32
CA ASN A 828 4.61 -8.49 1.84
C ASN A 828 4.47 -9.54 2.96
N LEU A 829 5.45 -9.65 3.86
CA LEU A 829 5.39 -10.53 5.02
C LEU A 829 4.22 -10.19 5.94
N LEU A 830 4.08 -8.92 6.30
CA LEU A 830 3.11 -8.46 7.29
C LEU A 830 1.70 -8.41 6.73
N ILE A 831 1.54 -8.05 5.45
CA ILE A 831 0.21 -8.01 4.81
C ILE A 831 -0.32 -9.43 4.62
N ASN A 832 0.50 -10.38 4.15
CA ASN A 832 0.10 -11.80 4.04
C ASN A 832 -0.27 -12.35 5.43
N ALA A 833 0.55 -12.13 6.45
CA ALA A 833 0.24 -12.57 7.81
C ALA A 833 -0.99 -11.87 8.44
N ALA A 834 -1.40 -10.71 7.92
CA ALA A 834 -2.64 -10.05 8.31
C ALA A 834 -3.86 -10.61 7.57
N GLU A 835 -3.74 -10.93 6.27
CA GLU A 835 -4.76 -11.62 5.49
C GLU A 835 -5.02 -13.05 6.00
N ASP A 836 -3.96 -13.77 6.36
CA ASP A 836 -4.00 -15.14 6.89
C ASP A 836 -4.26 -15.20 8.42
N SER A 837 -4.49 -14.05 9.06
CA SER A 837 -4.82 -13.98 10.49
C SER A 837 -6.30 -14.28 10.71
N ALA A 838 -6.63 -15.21 11.60
CA ALA A 838 -8.01 -15.62 11.90
C ALA A 838 -8.85 -14.55 12.65
N VAL A 839 -8.35 -13.33 12.79
CA VAL A 839 -9.00 -12.21 13.50
C VAL A 839 -9.17 -11.05 12.53
N TYR A 840 -10.39 -10.55 12.41
CA TYR A 840 -10.74 -9.40 11.56
C TYR A 840 -11.52 -8.37 12.39
N PRO A 841 -11.12 -7.07 12.40
CA PRO A 841 -9.89 -6.53 11.80
C PRO A 841 -8.62 -7.13 12.43
N PRO A 842 -7.50 -7.24 11.67
CA PRO A 842 -6.27 -7.81 12.20
C PRO A 842 -5.68 -6.91 13.30
N THR A 843 -5.11 -7.55 14.32
CA THR A 843 -4.43 -6.87 15.42
C THR A 843 -2.93 -7.19 15.37
N SER A 844 -2.08 -6.36 15.98
CA SER A 844 -0.66 -6.69 16.10
C SER A 844 -0.44 -8.06 16.75
N THR A 845 -1.29 -8.43 17.71
CA THR A 845 -1.27 -9.74 18.38
C THR A 845 -1.69 -10.88 17.45
N SER A 846 -2.71 -10.73 16.60
CA SER A 846 -3.12 -11.80 15.69
C SER A 846 -2.09 -12.03 14.58
N ILE A 847 -1.53 -10.93 14.03
CA ILE A 847 -0.43 -10.97 13.06
C ILE A 847 0.79 -11.66 13.68
N LEU A 848 1.25 -11.22 14.86
CA LEU A 848 2.39 -11.85 15.54
C LEU A 848 2.12 -13.32 15.88
N ASN A 849 0.94 -13.66 16.41
CA ASN A 849 0.58 -15.05 16.71
C ASN A 849 0.63 -15.94 15.45
N HIS A 850 0.17 -15.44 14.29
CA HIS A 850 0.32 -16.13 13.01
C HIS A 850 1.81 -16.32 12.67
N LEU A 851 2.60 -15.24 12.71
CA LEU A 851 4.03 -15.27 12.37
C LEU A 851 4.84 -16.25 13.25
N TYR A 852 4.58 -16.28 14.56
CA TYR A 852 5.20 -17.22 15.50
C TYR A 852 4.74 -18.68 15.30
N ALA A 853 3.53 -18.91 14.78
CA ALA A 853 3.03 -20.27 14.54
C ALA A 853 3.74 -20.95 13.35
N GLN A 854 4.11 -20.20 12.32
CA GLN A 854 4.71 -20.77 11.10
C GLN A 854 6.16 -21.27 11.30
N SER A 855 6.86 -20.77 12.33
CA SER A 855 8.31 -20.97 12.59
C SER A 855 9.25 -20.44 11.49
N PHE A 856 9.00 -20.76 10.22
CA PHE A 856 9.72 -20.27 9.06
C PHE A 856 8.74 -19.72 8.03
N LEU A 857 9.10 -18.61 7.40
CA LEU A 857 8.29 -17.94 6.38
C LEU A 857 9.17 -17.74 5.15
N THR A 858 8.62 -17.84 3.94
CA THR A 858 9.37 -17.47 2.72
C THR A 858 8.61 -16.40 1.97
N VAL A 859 9.22 -15.22 1.88
CA VAL A 859 8.63 -14.03 1.25
C VAL A 859 9.65 -13.47 0.28
N ALA A 860 9.22 -13.23 -0.96
CA ALA A 860 10.11 -12.73 -2.01
C ALA A 860 11.41 -13.59 -2.16
N GLY A 861 11.28 -14.91 -2.08
CA GLY A 861 12.43 -15.84 -2.13
C GLY A 861 13.35 -15.85 -0.90
N VAL A 862 13.18 -14.94 0.07
CA VAL A 862 13.93 -14.94 1.33
C VAL A 862 13.24 -15.81 2.36
N THR A 863 13.96 -16.77 2.93
CA THR A 863 13.51 -17.50 4.12
C THR A 863 13.79 -16.68 5.38
N ILE A 864 12.74 -16.44 6.15
CA ILE A 864 12.69 -15.66 7.38
C ILE A 864 12.49 -16.62 8.56
N GLY A 865 13.21 -16.40 9.66
CA GLY A 865 13.15 -17.19 10.89
C GLY A 865 14.40 -18.05 11.18
N PRO A 866 14.39 -18.88 12.24
CA PRO A 866 13.21 -19.27 12.99
C PRO A 866 12.64 -18.15 13.86
N ILE A 867 11.31 -18.09 13.93
CA ILE A 867 10.59 -17.17 14.80
C ILE A 867 9.93 -17.98 15.92
N TYR A 868 10.40 -17.83 17.17
CA TYR A 868 9.89 -18.58 18.34
C TYR A 868 9.47 -17.64 19.47
N ASP A 869 8.40 -18.02 20.17
CA ASP A 869 7.80 -17.29 21.31
C ASP A 869 7.83 -18.09 22.63
N ALA A 870 8.77 -19.02 22.76
CA ALA A 870 8.88 -19.87 23.95
C ALA A 870 9.63 -19.17 25.10
N ASN A 871 9.04 -19.16 26.29
CA ASN A 871 9.70 -18.72 27.52
C ASN A 871 10.85 -19.68 27.87
N CYS A 872 12.09 -19.18 27.87
CA CYS A 872 13.25 -19.90 28.39
C CYS A 872 13.18 -19.94 29.93
N SER A 873 13.44 -21.10 30.55
CA SER A 873 13.67 -21.16 32.00
C SER A 873 15.06 -20.62 32.35
N ALA A 874 15.25 -20.18 33.59
CA ALA A 874 16.56 -19.71 34.07
C ALA A 874 17.64 -20.81 33.95
N ASP A 875 17.29 -22.07 34.25
CA ASP A 875 18.18 -23.22 34.11
C ASP A 875 18.56 -23.49 32.65
N VAL A 876 17.60 -23.31 31.73
CA VAL A 876 17.89 -23.38 30.29
C VAL A 876 18.89 -22.27 29.95
N ILE A 877 18.64 -21.00 30.29
CA ILE A 877 19.59 -19.91 30.00
C ILE A 877 20.99 -20.26 30.55
N ALA A 878 21.09 -20.64 31.82
CA ALA A 878 22.35 -20.96 32.50
C ALA A 878 23.14 -22.14 31.89
N ALA A 879 22.47 -23.17 31.36
CA ALA A 879 23.13 -24.42 30.94
C ALA A 879 23.90 -24.36 29.59
N ASN A 880 23.89 -23.22 28.88
CA ASN A 880 24.50 -22.90 27.57
C ASN A 880 24.68 -24.00 26.47
N ALA A 881 23.86 -25.07 26.47
CA ALA A 881 23.93 -26.19 25.51
C ALA A 881 23.40 -25.88 24.09
N VAL A 882 24.00 -26.45 23.06
CA VAL A 882 23.56 -26.35 21.66
C VAL A 882 22.15 -26.97 21.47
N GLY A 883 21.29 -26.42 20.60
CA GLY A 883 19.97 -27.00 20.22
C GLY A 883 18.68 -26.45 20.89
N ARG A 884 18.72 -25.28 21.53
CA ARG A 884 17.60 -24.62 22.27
C ARG A 884 16.55 -23.86 21.43
N LYS A 885 15.27 -24.21 21.56
CA LYS A 885 14.12 -23.40 21.06
C LYS A 885 13.80 -22.19 21.97
N CYS A 886 14.76 -21.27 22.15
CA CYS A 886 14.55 -20.02 22.89
C CYS A 886 14.01 -18.90 21.97
N GLN A 887 13.46 -17.82 22.54
CA GLN A 887 13.03 -16.66 21.75
C GLN A 887 14.15 -16.16 20.84
N CYS A 888 13.87 -16.09 19.54
CA CYS A 888 14.79 -15.64 18.51
C CYS A 888 14.06 -14.70 17.56
N PHE A 889 14.58 -13.48 17.41
CA PHE A 889 13.96 -12.43 16.58
C PHE A 889 14.82 -12.07 15.36
N LYS A 890 15.54 -13.08 14.85
CA LYS A 890 16.39 -12.92 13.68
C LYS A 890 15.55 -13.10 12.42
N ILE A 891 15.17 -11.97 11.82
CA ILE A 891 14.36 -11.96 10.60
C ILE A 891 15.09 -12.68 9.46
N LEU A 892 16.42 -12.54 9.37
CA LEU A 892 17.19 -13.02 8.23
C LEU A 892 17.86 -14.36 8.55
N ARG A 893 17.36 -15.42 7.91
CA ARG A 893 17.93 -16.77 8.07
C ARG A 893 19.22 -16.95 7.25
N THR A 894 19.22 -16.46 6.03
CA THR A 894 20.22 -16.81 5.01
C THR A 894 21.15 -15.64 4.74
N LEU A 895 22.38 -15.75 5.23
CA LEU A 895 23.51 -14.97 4.75
C LEU A 895 24.19 -15.74 3.63
N ASN A 896 24.41 -15.07 2.51
CA ASN A 896 25.07 -15.58 1.32
C ASN A 896 26.40 -14.85 1.20
N VAL A 897 27.40 -15.47 0.61
CA VAL A 897 28.71 -14.85 0.38
C VAL A 897 29.01 -14.82 -1.11
N TYR A 898 29.51 -13.70 -1.59
CA TYR A 898 29.64 -13.43 -3.03
C TYR A 898 30.98 -12.86 -3.41
N ASP A 899 31.36 -13.09 -4.66
CA ASP A 899 32.39 -12.28 -5.31
C ASP A 899 31.85 -10.89 -5.71
N TYR A 900 32.59 -9.84 -5.36
CA TYR A 900 32.29 -8.45 -5.68
C TYR A 900 32.15 -8.18 -7.19
N ARG A 901 32.89 -8.90 -8.05
CA ARG A 901 32.84 -8.77 -9.50
C ARG A 901 31.53 -9.32 -10.07
N ASP A 902 31.17 -10.52 -9.64
CA ASP A 902 29.92 -11.20 -10.01
C ASP A 902 28.73 -10.35 -9.56
N TRP A 903 28.81 -9.74 -8.37
CA TRP A 903 27.82 -8.76 -7.93
C TRP A 903 27.76 -7.51 -8.81
N LEU A 904 28.89 -6.91 -9.17
CA LEU A 904 28.90 -5.69 -9.98
C LEU A 904 28.36 -5.90 -11.40
N ALA A 905 28.68 -7.04 -12.00
CA ALA A 905 28.14 -7.47 -13.29
C ALA A 905 26.69 -7.99 -13.19
N ASN A 906 26.16 -8.14 -11.96
CA ASN A 906 24.93 -8.86 -11.64
C ASN A 906 24.92 -10.28 -12.29
N SER A 907 26.07 -10.93 -12.39
CA SER A 907 26.23 -12.28 -12.95
C SER A 907 26.59 -13.24 -11.82
N ALA A 908 25.59 -13.79 -11.13
CA ALA A 908 25.76 -14.69 -9.98
C ALA A 908 26.28 -16.09 -10.40
N ALA A 909 27.51 -16.13 -10.92
CA ALA A 909 28.19 -17.35 -11.34
C ALA A 909 28.84 -18.08 -10.15
N HIS A 910 29.44 -17.34 -9.22
CA HIS A 910 29.90 -17.85 -7.93
C HIS A 910 28.84 -17.63 -6.84
N ASN A 911 27.91 -18.59 -6.78
CA ASN A 911 27.00 -18.77 -5.65
C ASN A 911 27.39 -20.05 -4.90
N PRO A 912 28.24 -20.00 -3.86
CA PRO A 912 28.30 -21.09 -2.90
C PRO A 912 26.92 -21.19 -2.26
N THR A 913 26.24 -22.34 -2.36
CA THR A 913 24.90 -22.57 -1.80
C THR A 913 24.92 -22.72 -0.28
N PHE A 914 25.60 -21.78 0.38
CA PHE A 914 25.97 -21.82 1.77
C PHE A 914 24.81 -21.30 2.63
N ARG A 915 24.04 -22.23 3.21
CA ARG A 915 22.97 -21.91 4.16
C ARG A 915 23.49 -22.03 5.58
N TRP A 916 24.14 -20.99 6.06
CA TRP A 916 24.42 -20.85 7.49
C TRP A 916 23.12 -20.55 8.27
N THR A 917 23.01 -21.08 9.49
CA THR A 917 22.26 -20.39 10.57
C THR A 917 23.13 -20.35 11.83
N MET A 918 22.67 -19.63 12.85
CA MET A 918 23.50 -19.23 13.98
C MET A 918 23.41 -20.19 15.17
N GLU A 919 24.55 -20.45 15.82
CA GLU A 919 24.59 -21.00 17.17
C GLU A 919 24.24 -19.93 18.20
N GLY A 920 23.04 -20.03 18.75
CA GLY A 920 22.52 -19.18 19.84
C GLY A 920 21.05 -19.48 20.08
N CYS A 921 20.27 -19.51 18.99
CA CYS A 921 18.85 -19.88 18.99
C CYS A 921 18.59 -21.37 18.68
N GLY A 922 19.59 -22.23 18.87
CA GLY A 922 19.37 -23.68 18.93
C GLY A 922 18.86 -24.37 17.68
N VAL A 923 19.23 -23.88 16.50
CA VAL A 923 19.05 -24.62 15.25
C VAL A 923 20.26 -25.53 15.07
N GLU A 924 20.02 -26.82 14.85
CA GLU A 924 21.05 -27.83 14.59
C GLU A 924 21.45 -27.85 13.11
N TYR A 925 22.74 -28.07 12.82
CA TYR A 925 23.29 -28.14 11.47
C TYR A 925 23.51 -29.58 11.03
N ALA A 926 22.62 -30.05 10.16
CA ALA A 926 23.01 -30.96 9.11
C ALA A 926 23.13 -30.15 7.80
N PRO A 927 23.97 -30.57 6.84
CA PRO A 927 23.79 -30.11 5.47
C PRO A 927 22.35 -30.37 5.04
N LEU A 928 21.81 -29.52 4.17
CA LEU A 928 20.60 -29.86 3.44
C LEU A 928 20.94 -31.00 2.47
N LEU A 929 20.91 -32.22 3.00
CA LEU A 929 20.26 -33.32 2.32
C LEU A 929 18.84 -32.84 2.01
N VAL A 930 18.70 -32.07 0.93
CA VAL A 930 17.51 -32.14 0.10
C VAL A 930 17.36 -33.63 -0.11
N ALA A 931 16.31 -34.20 0.47
CA ALA A 931 16.01 -35.59 0.19
C ALA A 931 15.67 -35.63 -1.30
N THR A 932 16.65 -36.01 -2.12
CA THR A 932 16.47 -36.39 -3.52
C THR A 932 15.75 -37.75 -3.63
N SER A 933 15.04 -38.16 -2.57
CA SER A 933 13.65 -38.55 -2.75
C SER A 933 12.85 -37.38 -3.34
N LEU A 934 13.09 -37.14 -4.64
CA LEU A 934 12.04 -36.80 -5.59
C LEU A 934 10.91 -37.77 -5.27
N ASN A 935 9.92 -37.31 -4.50
CA ASN A 935 9.10 -38.21 -3.69
C ASN A 935 8.41 -39.19 -4.64
N VAL A 936 8.74 -40.48 -4.56
CA VAL A 936 8.26 -41.46 -5.55
C VAL A 936 6.73 -41.49 -5.55
N GLY A 937 6.10 -41.18 -4.41
CA GLY A 937 4.65 -40.96 -4.30
C GLY A 937 4.12 -39.68 -4.95
N LEU A 938 4.91 -38.60 -5.08
CA LEU A 938 4.53 -37.40 -5.83
C LEU A 938 4.78 -37.57 -7.33
N VAL A 939 5.90 -38.16 -7.73
CA VAL A 939 6.18 -38.48 -9.14
C VAL A 939 5.16 -39.50 -9.64
N ALA A 940 4.89 -40.57 -8.90
CA ALA A 940 3.78 -41.47 -9.23
C ALA A 940 2.43 -40.76 -9.10
N GLY A 941 2.23 -39.94 -8.06
CA GLY A 941 0.98 -39.20 -7.81
C GLY A 941 0.62 -38.17 -8.88
N VAL A 942 1.58 -37.71 -9.68
CA VAL A 942 1.33 -36.84 -10.85
C VAL A 942 1.45 -37.64 -12.16
N ALA A 943 2.52 -38.42 -12.35
CA ALA A 943 2.76 -39.15 -13.60
C ALA A 943 1.79 -40.30 -13.84
N VAL A 944 1.24 -40.96 -12.81
CA VAL A 944 0.20 -41.98 -12.99
C VAL A 944 -1.11 -41.36 -13.45
N PRO A 945 -1.72 -40.35 -12.78
CA PRO A 945 -2.94 -39.73 -13.31
C PRO A 945 -2.70 -38.97 -14.61
N CYS A 946 -1.57 -38.28 -14.82
CA CYS A 946 -1.27 -37.67 -16.12
C CYS A 946 -1.07 -38.71 -17.22
N GLY A 947 -0.42 -39.84 -16.94
CA GLY A 947 -0.25 -40.95 -17.87
C GLY A 947 -1.57 -41.65 -18.19
N VAL A 948 -2.40 -41.91 -17.18
CA VAL A 948 -3.77 -42.45 -17.35
C VAL A 948 -4.64 -41.46 -18.12
N LEU A 949 -4.54 -40.15 -17.87
CA LEU A 949 -5.24 -39.12 -18.63
C LEU A 949 -4.77 -39.08 -20.09
N CYS A 950 -3.46 -39.14 -20.34
CA CYS A 950 -2.92 -39.17 -21.71
C CYS A 950 -3.34 -40.45 -22.46
N VAL A 951 -3.34 -41.61 -21.81
CA VAL A 951 -3.85 -42.86 -22.39
C VAL A 951 -5.36 -42.79 -22.60
N ALA A 952 -6.13 -42.24 -21.65
CA ALA A 952 -7.57 -42.05 -21.81
C ALA A 952 -7.91 -41.07 -22.94
N VAL A 953 -7.15 -39.98 -23.10
CA VAL A 953 -7.29 -39.02 -24.21
C VAL A 953 -6.85 -39.65 -25.53
N ALA A 954 -5.77 -40.44 -25.56
CA ALA A 954 -5.34 -41.15 -26.77
C ALA A 954 -6.33 -42.25 -27.19
N VAL A 955 -6.91 -42.99 -26.25
CA VAL A 955 -7.98 -43.97 -26.49
C VAL A 955 -9.28 -43.26 -26.90
N TYR A 956 -9.65 -42.17 -26.24
CA TYR A 956 -10.80 -41.35 -26.64
C TYR A 956 -10.61 -40.78 -28.05
N ALA A 957 -9.42 -40.29 -28.40
CA ALA A 957 -9.10 -39.85 -29.75
C ALA A 957 -9.19 -41.02 -30.75
N ALA A 958 -8.51 -42.14 -30.50
CA ALA A 958 -8.53 -43.31 -31.38
C ALA A 958 -9.94 -43.91 -31.57
N CYS A 959 -10.78 -43.92 -30.53
CA CYS A 959 -12.12 -44.49 -30.57
C CYS A 959 -13.22 -43.49 -31.01
N CYS A 960 -13.04 -42.18 -30.82
CA CYS A 960 -14.08 -41.17 -31.09
C CYS A 960 -13.77 -40.24 -32.28
N TYR A 961 -12.50 -39.96 -32.62
CA TYR A 961 -12.16 -39.20 -33.83
C TYR A 961 -12.24 -40.03 -35.14
N GLY A 962 -12.56 -41.33 -35.04
CA GLY A 962 -12.85 -42.18 -36.20
C GLY A 962 -14.25 -42.00 -36.82
N ARG A 963 -15.13 -41.15 -36.25
CA ARG A 963 -16.48 -40.94 -36.79
C ARG A 963 -16.50 -39.83 -37.86
N ARG A 964 -16.48 -40.24 -39.13
CA ARG A 964 -16.77 -39.36 -40.29
C ARG A 964 -18.08 -38.61 -40.10
N SER A 965 -18.00 -37.28 -39.92
CA SER A 965 -19.19 -36.42 -39.92
C SER A 965 -19.66 -36.15 -41.35
N ASN A 966 -20.52 -37.03 -41.87
CA ASN A 966 -21.25 -36.80 -43.14
C ASN A 966 -22.24 -35.60 -43.06
N GLY A 967 -22.34 -34.93 -41.91
CA GLY A 967 -23.14 -33.71 -41.73
C GLY A 967 -22.46 -32.43 -42.24
N ALA A 968 -21.13 -32.41 -42.32
CA ALA A 968 -20.34 -31.22 -42.69
C ALA A 968 -19.92 -31.17 -44.18
N ALA A 969 -20.31 -32.16 -44.99
CA ALA A 969 -20.08 -32.12 -46.44
C ALA A 969 -20.97 -31.03 -47.09
N PRO A 970 -20.45 -30.17 -47.98
CA PRO A 970 -21.27 -29.22 -48.73
C PRO A 970 -22.32 -29.97 -49.54
N LYS A 971 -23.61 -29.65 -49.33
CA LYS A 971 -24.74 -30.24 -50.05
C LYS A 971 -25.31 -29.36 -51.16
N ASP A 972 -24.72 -28.18 -51.35
CA ASP A 972 -25.15 -27.20 -52.32
C ASP A 972 -24.28 -27.31 -53.58
N ALA A 973 -24.92 -27.65 -54.71
CA ALA A 973 -24.24 -27.90 -55.98
C ALA A 973 -23.71 -26.62 -56.65
N GLY A 974 -24.10 -25.44 -56.16
CA GLY A 974 -23.65 -24.14 -56.68
C GLY A 974 -22.36 -23.60 -56.06
N VAL A 975 -21.83 -24.22 -54.99
CA VAL A 975 -20.71 -23.66 -54.22
C VAL A 975 -19.39 -24.38 -54.55
N PRO A 976 -18.43 -23.73 -55.23
CA PRO A 976 -17.11 -24.30 -55.44
C PRO A 976 -16.37 -24.40 -54.11
N PHE A 977 -15.88 -25.60 -53.77
CA PHE A 977 -15.06 -25.84 -52.58
C PHE A 977 -13.65 -26.32 -52.98
N ALA A 978 -12.63 -25.83 -52.28
CA ALA A 978 -11.25 -26.22 -52.53
C ALA A 978 -10.94 -27.56 -51.84
N MET A 979 -10.65 -28.60 -52.63
CA MET A 979 -10.15 -29.87 -52.12
C MET A 979 -8.63 -29.82 -52.05
N VAL A 980 -8.09 -29.60 -50.84
CA VAL A 980 -6.64 -29.53 -50.62
C VAL A 980 -6.07 -30.94 -50.46
N PHE A 981 -5.35 -31.41 -51.48
CA PHE A 981 -4.58 -32.66 -51.42
C PHE A 981 -3.23 -32.43 -50.74
N THR A 982 -3.17 -32.57 -49.42
CA THR A 982 -1.89 -32.65 -48.68
C THR A 982 -1.38 -34.09 -48.64
N ASP A 983 -0.76 -34.54 -49.72
CA ASP A 983 0.45 -35.40 -49.78
C ASP A 983 0.64 -35.91 -51.22
N ILE A 984 1.63 -35.34 -51.93
CA ILE A 984 2.18 -35.90 -53.16
C ILE A 984 3.72 -35.88 -53.03
N GLN A 985 4.27 -36.70 -52.13
CA GLN A 985 5.68 -37.13 -52.22
C GLN A 985 5.91 -38.63 -51.95
N SER A 986 4.98 -39.51 -52.34
CA SER A 986 5.28 -40.94 -52.44
C SER A 986 4.55 -41.67 -53.59
N SER A 987 5.33 -42.30 -54.47
CA SER A 987 4.91 -43.27 -55.50
C SER A 987 3.99 -42.81 -56.66
N THR A 988 4.62 -42.15 -57.64
CA THR A 988 4.24 -42.20 -59.06
C THR A 988 4.35 -43.63 -59.63
N SER A 989 3.41 -44.53 -59.30
CA SER A 989 3.46 -45.91 -59.83
C SER A 989 2.12 -46.65 -59.91
N LEU A 990 1.01 -46.02 -60.33
CA LEU A 990 -0.16 -46.78 -60.81
C LEU A 990 -1.11 -46.05 -61.79
N TRP A 991 -0.56 -45.29 -62.75
CA TRP A 991 -1.30 -44.84 -63.94
C TRP A 991 -0.81 -45.55 -65.19
N ALA A 992 -1.27 -46.80 -65.39
CA ALA A 992 -1.05 -47.55 -66.62
C ALA A 992 -2.14 -48.61 -66.85
N ARG A 993 -3.39 -48.15 -67.09
CA ARG A 993 -4.39 -48.77 -68.00
C ARG A 993 -5.74 -48.04 -67.96
N ALA A 994 -5.91 -47.12 -68.90
CA ALA A 994 -7.16 -46.99 -69.65
C ALA A 994 -7.30 -48.22 -70.61
N PRO A 995 -8.45 -48.49 -71.28
CA PRO A 995 -9.57 -47.58 -71.51
C PRO A 995 -11.00 -48.14 -71.36
N GLU A 996 -11.97 -47.24 -71.56
CA GLU A 996 -13.32 -47.45 -72.14
C GLU A 996 -14.28 -48.47 -71.49
N GLN A 997 -15.24 -47.96 -70.71
CA GLN A 997 -16.61 -47.70 -71.19
C GLN A 997 -17.35 -46.72 -70.26
#